data_AF-Q4MYC4-F1
#
_entry.id   AF-Q4MYC4-F1
#
_cell.length_a   1.000
_cell.length_b   1.000
_cell.length_c   1.000
_cell.angle_alpha   90.00
_cell.angle_beta   90.00
_cell.angle_gamma   90.00
#
_symmetry.space_group_name_H-M   'P 1'
#
loop_
_entity.id
_entity.type
_entity.pdbx_description
1 polymer ?
#
loop_
_entity_poly.entity_id
_entity_poly.type
_entity_poly.pdbx_seq_one_letter_code
_entity_poly.pdbx_strand_id
1 'polypeptide(L)'
;MVLGSSQILAHYETLIPASAHALKKEASNLSQKAGELSTKALALKNGVEANNAEAAKVLKAKAGKEQEEGKLRKLAETLHTAAHALHNAVGGKDSSKASGLAAAVGADETSDTGKLRSNLKTLAEATGTGTGLTGSAQAVTDQYTQVESKFSDVQTQNTSQKYDSYQSKYKAVVDAWEAFNAVYKAEDNLYNALNSGSVASNLQQSLSELSSANAGDFLDVCSQASDALKKYNALTEAIEKPYDKLEAVKKFETAYKSTTGNIKTNYESIVNNLTDLKNGFTDALRINKFWIIVWPSVIAQWLNFLTYLILLIVYVPGDSGHLTMFYWVIAISGFVFGFCNVTVFAIDVNYLPIYIAGENCFPATTSLIHYLSSLMFGNRRKWNSDFLMVYIDLVVAILISFAAAAMWTLAYLSSHAKKQDKSTPDFFWHINPPGGYQGEIVDPKTFMPFLMVLVGMGLVYCIYPAIAPGMIVPFYLVDKIEMVLLIATIFPPLIVAIVTKYKFGWSPKAAWTDNSKDFFPGSPCNYMWHFFDLVIPTMIILAYLFIYSLHYRDSSVARSIINQPKMSTCLTILFYMCHEISLAVGFPGIFGGNGGGSILALTAQLIGAFLMCLLAPYSEGYIIEYKRHDPSNWPTAGMTRWNALRYWTKMASKNCNKNLAALFTKDLRRDLLLCIERNELI
;
A
#
# COMPACT_ATOMS: atom_id res chain seq x y z
N MET A 1 27.22 -11.24 8.74
CA MET A 1 26.89 -11.14 7.31
C MET A 1 25.79 -10.08 7.13
N VAL A 2 26.04 -8.86 7.62
CA VAL A 2 25.06 -7.74 7.77
C VAL A 2 25.52 -6.52 6.95
N LEU A 3 26.51 -6.70 6.09
CA LEU A 3 26.93 -5.68 5.13
C LEU A 3 26.27 -6.03 3.79
N GLY A 4 25.29 -5.22 3.38
CA GLY A 4 24.79 -5.26 2.01
C GLY A 4 23.33 -4.90 1.78
N SER A 5 22.47 -4.76 2.79
CA SER A 5 21.05 -4.43 2.49
C SER A 5 20.90 -3.01 1.90
N SER A 6 21.64 -2.02 2.39
CA SER A 6 21.60 -0.66 1.83
C SER A 6 22.24 -0.55 0.46
N GLN A 7 23.30 -1.32 0.17
CA GLN A 7 23.91 -1.33 -1.16
C GLN A 7 23.15 -2.17 -2.17
N ILE A 8 22.51 -3.28 -1.75
CA ILE A 8 21.61 -4.06 -2.61
C ILE A 8 20.35 -3.26 -2.92
N LEU A 9 19.78 -2.53 -1.95
CA LEU A 9 18.67 -1.60 -2.21
C LEU A 9 19.10 -0.41 -3.09
N ALA A 10 20.27 0.20 -2.87
CA ALA A 10 20.81 1.26 -3.73
C ALA A 10 21.21 0.78 -5.13
N HIS A 11 21.53 -0.51 -5.32
CA HIS A 11 21.68 -1.16 -6.63
C HIS A 11 20.37 -1.69 -7.22
N TYR A 12 19.30 -1.77 -6.43
CA TYR A 12 17.95 -2.05 -6.93
C TYR A 12 17.25 -0.74 -7.39
N GLU A 13 17.69 0.42 -6.88
CA GLU A 13 17.32 1.76 -7.34
C GLU A 13 17.86 2.13 -8.73
N THR A 14 18.88 1.43 -9.21
CA THR A 14 19.15 1.32 -10.65
C THR A 14 18.14 0.34 -11.22
N LEU A 15 17.15 0.83 -11.99
CA LEU A 15 16.16 -0.01 -12.69
C LEU A 15 16.82 -1.32 -13.17
N ILE A 16 16.25 -2.49 -12.88
CA ILE A 16 16.76 -3.75 -13.47
C ILE A 16 16.90 -3.54 -14.99
N PRO A 17 17.93 -4.13 -15.62
CA PRO A 17 18.27 -3.92 -17.03
C PRO A 17 17.09 -3.94 -17.98
N ALA A 18 16.12 -4.84 -17.76
CA ALA A 18 14.99 -4.97 -18.65
C ALA A 18 14.11 -3.71 -18.70
N SER A 19 13.78 -3.07 -17.58
CA SER A 19 13.05 -1.79 -17.60
C SER A 19 13.88 -0.63 -18.11
N ALA A 20 15.17 -0.56 -17.78
CA ALA A 20 16.04 0.51 -18.28
C ALA A 20 16.18 0.44 -19.81
N HIS A 21 16.36 -0.76 -20.36
CA HIS A 21 16.38 -0.99 -21.80
C HIS A 21 15.01 -0.80 -22.46
N ALA A 22 13.92 -1.20 -21.82
CA ALA A 22 12.57 -0.95 -22.32
C ALA A 22 12.27 0.55 -22.38
N LEU A 23 12.61 1.29 -21.32
CA LEU A 23 12.47 2.74 -21.27
C LEU A 23 13.34 3.40 -22.34
N LYS A 24 14.59 2.96 -22.49
CA LYS A 24 15.49 3.43 -23.56
C LYS A 24 14.90 3.25 -24.95
N LYS A 25 14.25 2.12 -25.23
CA LYS A 25 13.62 1.86 -26.53
C LYS A 25 12.52 2.88 -26.85
N GLU A 26 11.76 3.30 -25.83
CA GLU A 26 10.71 4.32 -25.97
C GLU A 26 11.21 5.75 -25.77
N ALA A 27 12.43 5.94 -25.26
CA ALA A 27 12.94 7.23 -24.77
C ALA A 27 12.93 8.33 -25.84
N SER A 28 13.20 8.00 -27.11
CA SER A 28 13.14 8.97 -28.21
C SER A 28 11.71 9.50 -28.44
N ASN A 29 10.72 8.61 -28.44
CA ASN A 29 9.29 8.96 -28.59
C ASN A 29 8.80 9.76 -27.37
N LEU A 30 9.16 9.31 -26.17
CA LEU A 30 8.80 10.01 -24.93
C LEU A 30 9.47 11.38 -24.82
N SER A 31 10.72 11.51 -25.28
CA SER A 31 11.44 12.79 -25.33
C SER A 31 10.70 13.79 -26.22
N GLN A 32 10.29 13.38 -27.43
CA GLN A 32 9.51 14.23 -28.32
C GLN A 32 8.21 14.71 -27.64
N LYS A 33 7.47 13.79 -27.02
CA LYS A 33 6.22 14.10 -26.32
C LYS A 33 6.43 15.08 -25.16
N ALA A 34 7.49 14.89 -24.37
CA ALA A 34 7.87 15.80 -23.29
C ALA A 34 8.22 17.20 -23.81
N GLY A 35 8.98 17.30 -24.91
CA GLY A 35 9.33 18.57 -25.53
C GLY A 35 8.12 19.33 -26.07
N GLU A 36 7.12 18.62 -26.59
CA GLU A 36 5.88 19.23 -27.08
C GLU A 36 4.99 19.78 -25.96
N LEU A 37 5.08 19.27 -24.72
CA LEU A 37 4.17 19.67 -23.62
C LEU A 37 4.19 21.18 -23.36
N SER A 38 5.39 21.77 -23.20
CA SER A 38 5.51 23.20 -22.88
C SER A 38 4.99 24.06 -24.03
N THR A 39 5.38 23.74 -25.27
CA THR A 39 4.95 24.49 -26.46
C THR A 39 3.44 24.40 -26.66
N LYS A 40 2.84 23.22 -26.49
CA LYS A 40 1.39 23.03 -26.62
C LYS A 40 0.63 23.70 -25.49
N ALA A 41 1.14 23.66 -24.25
CA ALA A 41 0.55 24.36 -23.12
C ALA A 41 0.58 25.88 -23.31
N LEU A 42 1.67 26.45 -23.83
CA LEU A 42 1.75 27.87 -24.16
C LEU A 42 0.74 28.24 -25.26
N ALA A 43 0.67 27.43 -26.30
CA ALA A 43 -0.26 27.67 -27.40
C ALA A 43 -1.73 27.52 -26.97
N LEU A 44 -2.02 26.61 -26.02
CA LEU A 44 -3.34 26.50 -25.39
C LEU A 44 -3.65 27.74 -24.56
N LYS A 45 -2.74 28.16 -23.68
CA LYS A 45 -2.86 29.38 -22.87
C LYS A 45 -3.16 30.60 -23.76
N ASN A 46 -2.30 30.88 -24.72
CA ASN A 46 -2.46 32.01 -25.64
C ASN A 46 -3.76 31.90 -26.45
N GLY A 47 -4.18 30.67 -26.80
CA GLY A 47 -5.43 30.43 -27.51
C GLY A 47 -6.67 30.77 -26.68
N VAL A 48 -6.65 30.48 -25.37
CA VAL A 48 -7.75 30.76 -24.43
C VAL A 48 -7.75 32.21 -23.95
N GLU A 49 -6.59 32.88 -23.93
CA GLU A 49 -6.47 34.30 -23.59
C GLU A 49 -6.76 35.24 -24.77
N ALA A 50 -6.77 34.72 -25.99
CA ALA A 50 -7.06 35.52 -27.17
C ALA A 50 -8.50 36.05 -27.16
N ASN A 51 -8.70 37.31 -27.57
CA ASN A 51 -10.02 37.92 -27.70
C ASN A 51 -10.74 37.42 -28.97
N ASN A 52 -11.15 36.14 -28.96
CA ASN A 52 -11.85 35.49 -30.07
C ASN A 52 -13.01 34.61 -29.58
N ALA A 53 -13.84 34.16 -30.53
CA ALA A 53 -15.06 33.41 -30.20
C ALA A 53 -14.77 32.04 -29.54
N GLU A 54 -13.66 31.39 -29.86
CA GLU A 54 -13.31 30.08 -29.31
C GLU A 54 -12.84 30.17 -27.85
N ALA A 55 -12.00 31.16 -27.53
CA ALA A 55 -11.64 31.51 -26.16
C ALA A 55 -12.88 31.85 -25.32
N ALA A 56 -13.81 32.63 -25.88
CA ALA A 56 -15.03 33.02 -25.20
C ALA A 56 -15.95 31.82 -24.89
N LYS A 57 -15.97 30.78 -25.74
CA LYS A 57 -16.68 29.51 -25.44
C LYS A 57 -16.08 28.79 -24.24
N VAL A 58 -14.76 28.73 -24.13
CA VAL A 58 -14.07 28.12 -22.99
C VAL A 58 -14.40 28.88 -21.70
N LEU A 59 -14.28 30.21 -21.72
CA LEU A 59 -14.60 31.05 -20.55
C LEU A 59 -16.08 30.96 -20.15
N LYS A 60 -17.00 30.86 -21.12
CA LYS A 60 -18.42 30.60 -20.87
C LYS A 60 -18.65 29.27 -20.14
N ALA A 61 -17.95 28.21 -20.53
CA ALA A 61 -18.05 26.91 -19.85
C ALA A 61 -17.45 26.92 -18.43
N LYS A 62 -16.44 27.77 -18.20
CA LYS A 62 -15.90 28.07 -16.86
C LYS A 62 -16.87 28.88 -16.00
N ALA A 63 -17.62 29.80 -16.60
CA ALA A 63 -18.63 30.60 -15.91
C ALA A 63 -19.73 29.73 -15.27
N GLY A 64 -20.27 28.77 -16.04
CA GLY A 64 -21.27 27.80 -15.56
C GLY A 64 -22.59 28.44 -15.09
N LYS A 65 -23.35 27.69 -14.29
CA LYS A 65 -24.53 28.23 -13.58
C LYS A 65 -24.13 28.69 -12.17
N GLU A 66 -24.95 29.55 -11.58
CA GLU A 66 -24.71 30.08 -10.24
C GLU A 66 -24.57 28.98 -9.17
N GLN A 67 -25.36 27.90 -9.29
CA GLN A 67 -25.42 26.83 -8.29
C GLN A 67 -24.46 25.66 -8.56
N GLU A 68 -23.65 25.75 -9.63
CA GLU A 68 -22.70 24.69 -9.96
C GLU A 68 -21.40 24.88 -9.18
N GLU A 69 -21.16 24.01 -8.20
CA GLU A 69 -19.93 23.99 -7.42
C GLU A 69 -18.69 23.87 -8.32
N GLY A 70 -17.66 24.66 -8.00
CA GLY A 70 -16.41 24.70 -8.77
C GLY A 70 -16.47 25.48 -10.09
N LYS A 71 -17.56 26.21 -10.39
CA LYS A 71 -17.66 27.14 -11.52
C LYS A 71 -17.42 28.59 -11.08
N LEU A 72 -17.02 29.45 -12.00
CA LEU A 72 -16.59 30.82 -11.67
C LEU A 72 -17.71 31.65 -11.01
N ARG A 73 -18.99 31.45 -11.38
CA ARG A 73 -20.10 32.18 -10.75
C ARG A 73 -20.24 31.86 -9.26
N LYS A 74 -20.24 30.57 -8.90
CA LYS A 74 -20.30 30.13 -7.50
C LYS A 74 -19.05 30.56 -6.72
N LEU A 75 -17.87 30.41 -7.34
CA LEU A 75 -16.60 30.80 -6.71
C LEU A 75 -16.53 32.32 -6.49
N ALA A 76 -17.08 33.13 -7.39
CA ALA A 76 -17.18 34.57 -7.22
C ALA A 76 -18.14 34.95 -6.07
N GLU A 77 -19.27 34.25 -5.92
CA GLU A 77 -20.15 34.43 -4.75
C GLU A 77 -19.41 34.12 -3.43
N THR A 78 -18.66 33.01 -3.37
CA THR A 78 -17.85 32.63 -2.21
C THR A 78 -16.79 33.69 -1.90
N LEU A 79 -16.09 34.19 -2.92
CA LEU A 79 -15.10 35.27 -2.79
C LEU A 79 -15.72 36.56 -2.27
N HIS A 80 -16.87 36.98 -2.82
CA HIS A 80 -17.62 38.13 -2.33
C HIS A 80 -17.97 37.98 -0.84
N THR A 81 -18.54 36.83 -0.48
CA THR A 81 -18.98 36.54 0.88
C THR A 81 -17.82 36.56 1.87
N ALA A 82 -16.69 35.94 1.51
CA ALA A 82 -15.48 35.95 2.32
C ALA A 82 -14.92 37.39 2.48
N ALA A 83 -14.83 38.16 1.40
CA ALA A 83 -14.33 39.52 1.43
C ALA A 83 -15.21 40.45 2.27
N HIS A 84 -16.54 40.33 2.12
CA HIS A 84 -17.51 41.07 2.92
C HIS A 84 -17.45 40.68 4.41
N ALA A 85 -17.32 39.39 4.73
CA ALA A 85 -17.15 38.93 6.10
C ALA A 85 -15.86 39.45 6.75
N LEU A 86 -14.76 39.50 5.99
CA LEU A 86 -13.51 40.11 6.44
C LEU A 86 -13.69 41.61 6.71
N HIS A 87 -14.31 42.33 5.76
CA HIS A 87 -14.58 43.76 5.93
C HIS A 87 -15.40 44.05 7.20
N ASN A 88 -16.51 43.33 7.40
CA ASN A 88 -17.38 43.53 8.56
C ASN A 88 -16.67 43.25 9.89
N ALA A 89 -15.73 42.29 9.90
CA ALA A 89 -14.95 41.98 11.10
C ALA A 89 -13.87 43.02 11.38
N VAL A 90 -13.19 43.51 10.35
CA VAL A 90 -12.08 44.46 10.49
C VAL A 90 -12.61 45.88 10.75
N GLY A 91 -13.81 46.20 10.25
CA GLY A 91 -14.40 47.53 10.28
C GLY A 91 -13.58 48.51 9.44
N GLY A 92 -13.54 49.80 9.83
CA GLY A 92 -12.78 50.83 9.11
C GLY A 92 -11.25 50.72 9.18
N LYS A 93 -10.69 49.70 9.83
CA LYS A 93 -9.24 49.56 10.06
C LYS A 93 -8.45 49.14 8.81
N ASP A 94 -9.12 48.61 7.78
CA ASP A 94 -8.49 48.11 6.55
C ASP A 94 -8.50 49.12 5.39
N SER A 95 -8.82 50.39 5.67
CA SER A 95 -8.97 51.42 4.64
C SER A 95 -9.94 51.01 3.51
N SER A 96 -10.97 50.22 3.85
CA SER A 96 -11.98 49.70 2.93
C SER A 96 -11.43 48.80 1.81
N LYS A 97 -10.28 48.15 1.99
CA LYS A 97 -9.71 47.26 0.96
C LYS A 97 -10.53 45.98 0.78
N ALA A 98 -10.96 45.33 1.85
CA ALA A 98 -11.81 44.13 1.76
C ALA A 98 -13.21 44.48 1.22
N SER A 99 -13.74 45.65 1.59
CA SER A 99 -14.98 46.20 1.00
C SER A 99 -14.82 46.49 -0.49
N GLY A 100 -13.69 47.07 -0.89
CA GLY A 100 -13.35 47.33 -2.29
C GLY A 100 -13.25 46.06 -3.13
N LEU A 101 -12.72 44.97 -2.56
CA LEU A 101 -12.73 43.65 -3.19
C LEU A 101 -14.15 43.12 -3.36
N ALA A 102 -14.95 43.10 -2.29
CA ALA A 102 -16.35 42.67 -2.35
C ALA A 102 -17.14 43.48 -3.39
N ALA A 103 -17.02 44.81 -3.39
CA ALA A 103 -17.69 45.69 -4.35
C ALA A 103 -17.21 45.54 -5.80
N ALA A 104 -15.99 45.04 -6.04
CA ALA A 104 -15.52 44.72 -7.38
C ALA A 104 -16.08 43.38 -7.88
N VAL A 105 -16.28 42.42 -6.97
CA VAL A 105 -16.89 41.12 -7.28
C VAL A 105 -18.41 41.25 -7.52
N GLY A 106 -19.10 42.05 -6.70
CA GLY A 106 -20.55 42.26 -6.75
C GLY A 106 -21.31 41.38 -5.73
N ALA A 107 -22.33 41.94 -5.11
CA ALA A 107 -23.19 41.30 -4.12
C ALA A 107 -24.24 40.38 -4.74
N ASP A 108 -24.66 40.65 -5.98
CA ASP A 108 -25.53 39.77 -6.75
C ASP A 108 -25.29 39.91 -8.27
N GLU A 109 -25.95 39.07 -9.08
CA GLU A 109 -25.76 39.04 -10.53
C GLU A 109 -26.70 39.99 -11.30
N THR A 110 -27.66 40.64 -10.63
CA THR A 110 -28.77 41.39 -11.22
C THR A 110 -28.70 42.91 -11.00
N SER A 111 -28.33 43.37 -9.83
CA SER A 111 -28.31 44.79 -9.43
C SER A 111 -26.96 45.45 -9.74
N ASP A 112 -25.88 44.67 -9.70
CA ASP A 112 -24.49 45.12 -9.84
C ASP A 112 -23.97 45.06 -11.28
N THR A 113 -24.63 45.80 -12.18
CA THR A 113 -24.27 45.83 -13.61
C THR A 113 -22.79 46.24 -13.78
N GLY A 114 -22.04 45.46 -14.56
CA GLY A 114 -20.62 45.72 -14.83
C GLY A 114 -19.65 45.14 -13.79
N LYS A 115 -20.13 44.51 -12.72
CA LYS A 115 -19.29 43.78 -11.75
C LYS A 115 -19.02 42.34 -12.17
N LEU A 116 -18.08 41.66 -11.51
CA LEU A 116 -17.58 40.35 -11.96
C LEU A 116 -18.71 39.32 -12.07
N ARG A 117 -19.56 39.23 -11.05
CA ARG A 117 -20.69 38.29 -11.02
C ARG A 117 -21.73 38.56 -12.11
N SER A 118 -22.10 39.82 -12.32
CA SER A 118 -23.04 40.21 -13.39
C SER A 118 -22.47 39.94 -14.78
N ASN A 119 -21.18 40.22 -15.01
CA ASN A 119 -20.51 39.94 -16.29
C ASN A 119 -20.38 38.42 -16.54
N LEU A 120 -20.09 37.62 -15.50
CA LEU A 120 -20.06 36.16 -15.60
C LEU A 120 -21.44 35.57 -15.95
N LYS A 121 -22.51 36.10 -15.36
CA LYS A 121 -23.89 35.73 -15.73
C LYS A 121 -24.18 36.07 -17.19
N THR A 122 -23.87 37.29 -17.61
CA THR A 122 -24.07 37.75 -19.00
C THR A 122 -23.34 36.84 -19.99
N LEU A 123 -22.09 36.47 -19.69
CA LEU A 123 -21.33 35.51 -20.49
C LEU A 123 -21.97 34.12 -20.52
N ALA A 124 -22.43 33.61 -19.37
CA ALA A 124 -23.07 32.30 -19.26
C ALA A 124 -24.39 32.24 -20.05
N GLU A 125 -25.14 33.35 -20.10
CA GLU A 125 -26.44 33.46 -20.77
C GLU A 125 -26.35 33.87 -22.24
N ALA A 126 -25.19 34.34 -22.72
CA ALA A 126 -25.01 34.78 -24.09
C ALA A 126 -25.38 33.69 -25.12
N THR A 127 -26.52 33.87 -25.81
CA THR A 127 -27.00 32.98 -26.87
C THR A 127 -26.60 33.53 -28.24
N GLY A 128 -25.40 33.23 -28.71
CA GLY A 128 -24.96 33.64 -30.05
C GLY A 128 -23.51 33.26 -30.34
N THR A 129 -23.19 33.06 -31.62
CA THR A 129 -21.82 32.94 -32.12
C THR A 129 -21.35 34.29 -32.66
N GLY A 130 -20.16 34.76 -32.25
CA GLY A 130 -19.57 35.99 -32.79
C GLY A 130 -19.35 37.09 -31.74
N THR A 131 -19.56 38.35 -32.14
CA THR A 131 -19.12 39.56 -31.42
C THR A 131 -19.77 39.75 -30.04
N GLY A 132 -21.00 39.29 -29.85
CA GLY A 132 -21.68 39.39 -28.54
C GLY A 132 -21.05 38.49 -27.46
N LEU A 133 -20.60 37.29 -27.85
CA LEU A 133 -19.95 36.36 -26.94
C LEU A 133 -18.54 36.84 -26.59
N THR A 134 -17.78 37.33 -27.57
CA THR A 134 -16.44 37.89 -27.33
C THR A 134 -16.49 39.16 -26.50
N GLY A 135 -17.47 40.05 -26.74
CA GLY A 135 -17.66 41.25 -25.91
C GLY A 135 -17.98 40.91 -24.45
N SER A 136 -18.85 39.92 -24.22
CA SER A 136 -19.18 39.44 -22.86
C SER A 136 -17.95 38.81 -22.17
N ALA A 137 -17.14 38.05 -22.91
CA ALA A 137 -15.91 37.48 -22.39
C ALA A 137 -14.87 38.57 -22.05
N GLN A 138 -14.70 39.57 -22.91
CA GLN A 138 -13.82 40.71 -22.64
C GLN A 138 -14.25 41.47 -21.38
N ALA A 139 -15.56 41.69 -21.18
CA ALA A 139 -16.07 42.34 -19.96
C ALA A 139 -15.75 41.53 -18.69
N VAL A 140 -15.74 40.20 -18.76
CA VAL A 140 -15.27 39.35 -17.65
C VAL A 140 -13.78 39.51 -17.44
N THR A 141 -12.97 39.52 -18.50
CA THR A 141 -11.51 39.70 -18.43
C THR A 141 -11.12 41.04 -17.82
N ASP A 142 -11.73 42.13 -18.27
CA ASP A 142 -11.46 43.47 -17.75
C ASP A 142 -11.80 43.58 -16.27
N GLN A 143 -12.91 42.97 -15.86
CA GLN A 143 -13.35 42.97 -14.47
C GLN A 143 -12.51 42.04 -13.60
N TYR A 144 -12.01 40.93 -14.15
CA TYR A 144 -11.05 40.06 -13.46
C TYR A 144 -9.79 40.84 -13.07
N THR A 145 -9.21 41.62 -13.99
CA THR A 145 -8.01 42.44 -13.68
C THR A 145 -8.27 43.44 -12.56
N GLN A 146 -9.48 44.02 -12.50
CA GLN A 146 -9.86 44.89 -11.38
C GLN A 146 -9.93 44.12 -10.06
N VAL A 147 -10.57 42.95 -10.03
CA VAL A 147 -10.68 42.11 -8.83
C VAL A 147 -9.30 41.63 -8.36
N GLU A 148 -8.43 41.22 -9.28
CA GLU A 148 -7.04 40.83 -8.99
C GLU A 148 -6.26 41.98 -8.33
N SER A 149 -6.38 43.20 -8.87
CA SER A 149 -5.79 44.39 -8.25
C SER A 149 -6.34 44.66 -6.85
N LYS A 150 -7.65 44.50 -6.62
CA LYS A 150 -8.26 44.66 -5.29
C LYS A 150 -7.87 43.55 -4.31
N PHE A 151 -7.62 42.34 -4.79
CA PHE A 151 -7.11 41.27 -3.94
C PHE A 151 -5.67 41.56 -3.50
N SER A 152 -4.82 42.07 -4.39
CA SER A 152 -3.46 42.52 -4.05
C SER A 152 -3.46 43.64 -2.98
N ASP A 153 -4.42 44.57 -3.06
CA ASP A 153 -4.64 45.57 -2.01
C ASP A 153 -4.96 44.92 -0.64
N VAL A 154 -5.78 43.87 -0.60
CA VAL A 154 -6.10 43.11 0.63
C VAL A 154 -4.85 42.40 1.15
N GLN A 155 -4.06 41.75 0.29
CA GLN A 155 -2.80 41.12 0.71
C GLN A 155 -1.83 42.14 1.31
N THR A 156 -1.76 43.35 0.75
CA THR A 156 -0.93 44.45 1.26
C THR A 156 -1.37 44.89 2.68
N GLN A 157 -2.67 44.89 2.97
CA GLN A 157 -3.18 45.17 4.33
C GLN A 157 -2.79 44.06 5.31
N ASN A 158 -2.79 42.79 4.87
CA ASN A 158 -2.32 41.67 5.70
C ASN A 158 -0.85 41.84 6.06
N THR A 159 0.01 42.15 5.08
CA THR A 159 1.44 42.42 5.31
C THR A 159 1.66 43.60 6.25
N SER A 160 0.75 44.58 6.23
CA SER A 160 0.74 45.71 7.17
C SER A 160 0.13 45.38 8.53
N GLN A 161 -0.04 44.07 8.85
CA GLN A 161 -0.55 43.55 10.13
C GLN A 161 -1.98 44.00 10.48
N LYS A 162 -2.76 44.47 9.50
CA LYS A 162 -4.15 44.92 9.74
C LYS A 162 -5.12 43.77 10.00
N TYR A 163 -4.74 42.54 9.64
CA TYR A 163 -5.57 41.36 9.77
C TYR A 163 -5.06 40.35 10.81
N ASP A 164 -4.10 40.72 11.66
CA ASP A 164 -3.52 39.81 12.67
C ASP A 164 -4.59 39.21 13.61
N SER A 165 -5.58 40.01 14.01
CA SER A 165 -6.72 39.53 14.81
C SER A 165 -7.80 38.80 14.01
N TYR A 166 -7.66 38.72 12.68
CA TYR A 166 -8.67 38.22 11.75
C TYR A 166 -8.11 37.21 10.73
N GLN A 167 -6.98 36.56 11.05
CA GLN A 167 -6.27 35.65 10.14
C GLN A 167 -7.16 34.54 9.57
N SER A 168 -8.12 34.01 10.35
CA SER A 168 -9.05 33.01 9.84
C SER A 168 -9.95 33.52 8.70
N LYS A 169 -10.42 34.77 8.80
CA LYS A 169 -11.25 35.40 7.76
C LYS A 169 -10.42 35.83 6.56
N TYR A 170 -9.20 36.35 6.79
CA TYR A 170 -8.27 36.64 5.71
C TYR A 170 -7.92 35.38 4.92
N LYS A 171 -7.62 34.28 5.64
CA LYS A 171 -7.38 32.97 5.03
C LYS A 171 -8.58 32.53 4.18
N ALA A 172 -9.82 32.70 4.65
CA ALA A 172 -11.00 32.39 3.84
C ALA A 172 -11.08 33.21 2.54
N VAL A 173 -10.64 34.47 2.54
CA VAL A 173 -10.55 35.29 1.31
C VAL A 173 -9.47 34.76 0.38
N VAL A 174 -8.29 34.41 0.92
CA VAL A 174 -7.18 33.83 0.15
C VAL A 174 -7.61 32.49 -0.47
N ASP A 175 -8.15 31.58 0.33
CA ASP A 175 -8.60 30.26 -0.12
C ASP A 175 -9.70 30.41 -1.21
N ALA A 176 -10.64 31.36 -1.05
CA ALA A 176 -11.67 31.64 -2.05
C ALA A 176 -11.11 32.25 -3.35
N TRP A 177 -10.15 33.17 -3.24
CA TRP A 177 -9.47 33.76 -4.41
C TRP A 177 -8.64 32.70 -5.14
N GLU A 178 -7.88 31.88 -4.43
CA GLU A 178 -7.09 30.79 -5.02
C GLU A 178 -7.99 29.78 -5.73
N ALA A 179 -9.13 29.40 -5.14
CA ALA A 179 -10.11 28.52 -5.79
C ALA A 179 -10.68 29.14 -7.08
N PHE A 180 -11.07 30.42 -7.04
CA PHE A 180 -11.52 31.15 -8.23
C PHE A 180 -10.42 31.21 -9.31
N ASN A 181 -9.20 31.58 -8.91
CA ASN A 181 -8.07 31.76 -9.81
C ASN A 181 -7.60 30.43 -10.41
N ALA A 182 -7.69 29.33 -9.67
CA ALA A 182 -7.38 27.99 -10.16
C ALA A 182 -8.26 27.59 -11.35
N VAL A 183 -9.53 28.01 -11.36
CA VAL A 183 -10.46 27.77 -12.47
C VAL A 183 -10.27 28.79 -13.60
N TYR A 184 -10.11 30.07 -13.26
CA TYR A 184 -9.97 31.14 -14.25
C TYR A 184 -8.67 30.98 -15.06
N LYS A 185 -7.53 30.87 -14.37
CA LYS A 185 -6.17 30.72 -14.93
C LYS A 185 -5.71 29.25 -15.05
N ALA A 186 -6.62 28.30 -15.25
CA ALA A 186 -6.27 26.86 -15.28
C ALA A 186 -5.14 26.52 -16.28
N GLU A 187 -5.17 27.12 -17.48
CA GLU A 187 -4.18 26.92 -18.54
C GLU A 187 -2.84 27.58 -18.23
N ASP A 188 -2.85 28.78 -17.63
CA ASP A 188 -1.64 29.46 -17.18
C ASP A 188 -0.98 28.69 -16.04
N ASN A 189 -1.77 28.19 -15.08
CA ASN A 189 -1.29 27.33 -14.01
C ASN A 189 -0.65 26.04 -14.54
N LEU A 190 -1.25 25.41 -15.56
CA LEU A 190 -0.70 24.23 -16.22
C LEU A 190 0.61 24.56 -16.96
N TYR A 191 0.63 25.63 -17.76
CA TYR A 191 1.83 26.09 -18.46
C TYR A 191 2.97 26.41 -17.49
N ASN A 192 2.68 27.15 -16.42
CA ASN A 192 3.65 27.49 -15.39
C ASN A 192 4.12 26.24 -14.64
N ALA A 193 3.26 25.24 -14.41
CA ALA A 193 3.70 23.97 -13.83
C ALA A 193 4.68 23.21 -14.72
N LEU A 194 4.42 23.17 -16.03
CA LEU A 194 5.27 22.51 -17.01
C LEU A 194 6.62 23.23 -17.20
N ASN A 195 6.66 24.55 -16.99
CA ASN A 195 7.85 25.38 -17.18
C ASN A 195 8.55 25.82 -15.88
N SER A 196 7.91 25.70 -14.73
CA SER A 196 8.52 26.01 -13.44
C SER A 196 9.74 25.12 -13.25
N GLY A 197 10.92 25.72 -13.10
CA GLY A 197 12.18 24.97 -13.01
C GLY A 197 12.51 24.14 -14.25
N SER A 198 11.92 24.47 -15.40
CA SER A 198 12.18 23.80 -16.68
C SER A 198 11.87 22.29 -16.64
N VAL A 199 10.88 21.86 -15.85
CA VAL A 199 10.65 20.44 -15.54
C VAL A 199 10.36 19.60 -16.80
N ALA A 200 9.51 20.08 -17.73
CA ALA A 200 9.23 19.37 -18.98
C ALA A 200 10.48 19.26 -19.88
N SER A 201 11.27 20.32 -20.02
CA SER A 201 12.51 20.30 -20.80
C SER A 201 13.61 19.48 -20.13
N ASN A 202 13.68 19.46 -18.80
CA ASN A 202 14.60 18.59 -18.06
C ASN A 202 14.26 17.12 -18.29
N LEU A 203 12.97 16.77 -18.31
CA LEU A 203 12.53 15.42 -18.67
C LEU A 203 12.89 15.09 -20.12
N GLN A 204 12.61 15.99 -21.07
CA GLN A 204 13.01 15.83 -22.47
C GLN A 204 14.52 15.59 -22.60
N GLN A 205 15.35 16.38 -21.91
CA GLN A 205 16.80 16.23 -21.92
C GLN A 205 17.22 14.85 -21.40
N SER A 206 16.75 14.46 -20.20
CA SER A 206 17.09 13.16 -19.60
C SER A 206 16.65 11.96 -20.47
N LEU A 207 15.51 12.06 -21.15
CA LEU A 207 15.05 11.04 -22.09
C LEU A 207 15.89 11.01 -23.39
N SER A 208 16.36 12.17 -23.86
CA SER A 208 17.25 12.25 -25.02
C SER A 208 18.62 11.66 -24.71
N GLU A 209 19.15 11.94 -23.52
CA GLU A 209 20.37 11.33 -22.98
C GLU A 209 20.19 9.81 -22.92
N LEU A 210 19.12 9.32 -22.27
CA LEU A 210 18.79 7.89 -22.18
C LEU A 210 18.70 7.21 -23.56
N SER A 211 18.08 7.88 -24.54
CA SER A 211 17.98 7.33 -25.90
C SER A 211 19.35 7.20 -26.57
N SER A 212 20.30 8.07 -26.22
CA SER A 212 21.67 8.12 -26.74
C SER A 212 22.66 7.29 -25.94
N ALA A 213 22.27 6.76 -24.77
CA ALA A 213 23.09 5.91 -23.91
C ALA A 213 23.78 4.78 -24.70
N ASN A 214 24.96 4.34 -24.30
CA ASN A 214 25.57 3.17 -24.92
C ASN A 214 24.80 1.90 -24.52
N ALA A 215 24.26 1.13 -25.48
CA ALA A 215 23.52 -0.10 -25.17
C ALA A 215 24.39 -1.21 -24.56
N GLY A 216 25.70 -1.16 -24.80
CA GLY A 216 26.67 -2.09 -24.21
C GLY A 216 27.14 -1.71 -22.80
N ASP A 217 26.88 -0.48 -22.35
CA ASP A 217 27.21 -0.04 -21.00
C ASP A 217 25.94 -0.05 -20.12
N PHE A 218 25.80 -1.16 -19.40
CA PHE A 218 24.64 -1.42 -18.57
C PHE A 218 24.45 -0.38 -17.44
N LEU A 219 25.54 0.07 -16.82
CA LEU A 219 25.48 1.03 -15.71
C LEU A 219 25.07 2.41 -16.21
N ASP A 220 25.53 2.81 -17.39
CA ASP A 220 25.14 4.07 -18.05
C ASP A 220 23.63 4.10 -18.34
N VAL A 221 23.10 3.06 -19.00
CA VAL A 221 21.65 2.96 -19.31
C VAL A 221 20.80 3.03 -18.04
N CYS A 222 21.21 2.35 -16.97
CA CYS A 222 20.45 2.36 -15.71
C CYS A 222 20.51 3.70 -14.98
N SER A 223 21.67 4.35 -14.98
CA SER A 223 21.86 5.67 -14.39
C SER A 223 20.96 6.70 -15.08
N GLN A 224 20.99 6.73 -16.42
CA GLN A 224 20.19 7.66 -17.21
C GLN A 224 18.69 7.36 -17.12
N ALA A 225 18.29 6.09 -17.06
CA ALA A 225 16.89 5.71 -16.84
C ALA A 225 16.38 6.13 -15.46
N SER A 226 17.24 6.03 -14.43
CA SER A 226 16.93 6.51 -13.07
C SER A 226 16.75 8.03 -13.03
N ASP A 227 17.61 8.79 -13.71
CA ASP A 227 17.45 10.24 -13.80
C ASP A 227 16.16 10.62 -14.54
N ALA A 228 15.88 10.00 -15.70
CA ALA A 228 14.64 10.23 -16.44
C ALA A 228 13.39 9.95 -15.60
N LEU A 229 13.40 8.89 -14.79
CA LEU A 229 12.30 8.58 -13.87
C LEU A 229 12.15 9.65 -12.78
N LYS A 230 13.25 10.15 -12.20
CA LYS A 230 13.21 11.25 -11.23
C LYS A 230 12.62 12.51 -11.84
N LYS A 231 13.00 12.87 -13.07
CA LYS A 231 12.43 14.02 -13.79
C LYS A 231 10.96 13.83 -14.13
N TYR A 232 10.54 12.62 -14.48
CA TYR A 232 9.14 12.29 -14.72
C TYR A 232 8.28 12.40 -13.46
N ASN A 233 8.80 11.96 -12.31
CA ASN A 233 8.11 12.11 -11.03
C ASN A 233 7.98 13.59 -10.64
N ALA A 234 9.04 14.40 -10.85
CA ALA A 234 8.96 15.84 -10.62
C ALA A 234 7.94 16.52 -11.55
N LEU A 235 7.82 16.08 -12.81
CA LEU A 235 6.79 16.55 -13.74
C LEU A 235 5.39 16.20 -13.22
N THR A 236 5.20 14.95 -12.81
CA THR A 236 3.92 14.46 -12.29
C THR A 236 3.52 15.22 -11.04
N GLU A 237 4.45 15.42 -10.11
CA GLU A 237 4.23 16.18 -8.88
C GLU A 237 3.87 17.65 -9.18
N ALA A 238 4.57 18.31 -10.11
CA ALA A 238 4.28 19.70 -10.47
C ALA A 238 2.87 19.90 -11.07
N ILE A 239 2.36 18.85 -11.74
CA ILE A 239 1.06 18.84 -12.40
C ILE A 239 -0.07 18.40 -11.45
N GLU A 240 0.18 17.42 -10.59
CA GLU A 240 -0.81 16.83 -9.67
C GLU A 240 -0.90 17.60 -8.33
N LYS A 241 0.21 18.03 -7.72
CA LYS A 241 0.23 18.86 -6.50
C LYS A 241 0.55 20.33 -6.86
N PRO A 242 -0.17 21.37 -6.38
CA PRO A 242 -1.00 21.48 -5.18
C PRO A 242 -2.52 21.68 -5.43
N TYR A 243 -3.00 21.57 -6.67
CA TYR A 243 -4.39 21.91 -7.05
C TYR A 243 -4.96 21.05 -8.18
N ASP A 244 -4.39 19.85 -8.41
CA ASP A 244 -4.70 19.02 -9.58
C ASP A 244 -4.76 19.85 -10.87
N LYS A 245 -3.69 20.58 -11.22
CA LYS A 245 -3.73 21.60 -12.29
C LYS A 245 -4.17 21.02 -13.64
N LEU A 246 -3.78 19.78 -13.94
CA LEU A 246 -4.28 19.05 -15.10
C LEU A 246 -5.77 18.72 -14.98
N GLU A 247 -6.23 18.33 -13.78
CA GLU A 247 -7.65 18.04 -13.54
C GLU A 247 -8.50 19.31 -13.64
N ALA A 248 -7.97 20.47 -13.22
CA ALA A 248 -8.62 21.77 -13.41
C ALA A 248 -8.89 22.05 -14.89
N VAL A 249 -7.97 21.69 -15.78
CA VAL A 249 -8.19 21.76 -17.24
C VAL A 249 -9.14 20.63 -17.69
N LYS A 250 -8.97 19.38 -17.23
CA LYS A 250 -9.87 18.26 -17.61
C LYS A 250 -11.33 18.48 -17.21
N LYS A 251 -11.63 19.21 -16.12
CA LYS A 251 -13.01 19.60 -15.74
C LYS A 251 -13.75 20.36 -16.83
N PHE A 252 -13.04 20.97 -17.78
CA PHE A 252 -13.62 21.68 -18.92
C PHE A 252 -13.31 21.00 -20.26
N GLU A 253 -12.95 19.71 -20.25
CA GLU A 253 -12.65 18.91 -21.45
C GLU A 253 -13.71 19.07 -22.55
N THR A 254 -15.00 18.99 -22.21
CA THR A 254 -16.11 19.18 -23.15
C THR A 254 -16.05 20.54 -23.83
N ALA A 255 -15.65 21.59 -23.11
CA ALA A 255 -15.53 22.93 -23.65
C ALA A 255 -14.37 23.01 -24.65
N TYR A 256 -13.17 22.55 -24.27
CA TYR A 256 -12.02 22.54 -25.18
C TYR A 256 -12.29 21.71 -26.43
N LYS A 257 -12.91 20.53 -26.29
CA LYS A 257 -13.27 19.66 -27.43
C LYS A 257 -14.35 20.23 -28.33
N SER A 258 -15.20 21.11 -27.81
CA SER A 258 -16.22 21.82 -28.59
C SER A 258 -15.66 23.00 -29.39
N THR A 259 -14.45 23.46 -29.08
CA THR A 259 -13.77 24.49 -29.86
C THR A 259 -13.27 23.97 -31.21
N THR A 260 -12.99 24.87 -32.13
CA THR A 260 -12.36 24.55 -33.42
C THR A 260 -10.90 25.04 -33.47
N GLY A 261 -10.08 24.43 -34.32
CA GLY A 261 -8.72 24.87 -34.59
C GLY A 261 -7.74 24.58 -33.44
N ASN A 262 -6.88 25.56 -33.13
CA ASN A 262 -5.69 25.35 -32.30
C ASN A 262 -6.00 24.99 -30.84
N ILE A 263 -7.08 25.51 -30.23
CA ILE A 263 -7.41 25.24 -28.82
C ILE A 263 -7.68 23.76 -28.61
N LYS A 264 -8.56 23.16 -29.42
CA LYS A 264 -8.87 21.74 -29.38
C LYS A 264 -7.62 20.88 -29.61
N THR A 265 -6.89 21.13 -30.70
CA THR A 265 -5.71 20.34 -31.05
C THR A 265 -4.65 20.40 -29.95
N ASN A 266 -4.38 21.59 -29.39
CA ASN A 266 -3.37 21.73 -28.33
C ASN A 266 -3.79 21.04 -27.04
N TYR A 267 -5.06 21.14 -26.65
CA TYR A 267 -5.58 20.42 -25.48
C TYR A 267 -5.46 18.90 -25.65
N GLU A 268 -5.91 18.36 -26.79
CA GLU A 268 -5.83 16.93 -27.08
C GLU A 268 -4.36 16.45 -27.11
N SER A 269 -3.45 17.21 -27.71
CA SER A 269 -2.02 16.91 -27.69
C SER A 269 -1.45 16.86 -26.27
N ILE A 270 -1.80 17.80 -25.39
CA ILE A 270 -1.29 17.79 -24.00
C ILE A 270 -1.79 16.55 -23.26
N VAL A 271 -3.09 16.25 -23.34
CA VAL A 271 -3.68 15.10 -22.65
C VAL A 271 -3.09 13.78 -23.18
N ASN A 272 -2.95 13.66 -24.49
CA ASN A 272 -2.38 12.47 -25.12
C ASN A 272 -0.89 12.32 -24.77
N ASN A 273 -0.09 13.39 -24.86
CA ASN A 273 1.34 13.34 -24.54
C ASN A 273 1.58 12.99 -23.06
N LEU A 274 0.79 13.53 -22.13
CA LEU A 274 0.88 13.16 -20.71
C LEU A 274 0.45 11.71 -20.46
N THR A 275 -0.61 11.26 -21.14
CA THR A 275 -1.09 9.87 -21.05
C THR A 275 -0.04 8.90 -21.59
N ASP A 276 0.59 9.24 -22.70
CA ASP A 276 1.63 8.44 -23.32
C ASP A 276 2.92 8.41 -22.50
N LEU A 277 3.31 9.53 -21.90
CA LEU A 277 4.41 9.55 -20.92
C LEU A 277 4.11 8.62 -19.75
N LYS A 278 2.92 8.76 -19.16
CA LYS A 278 2.48 7.88 -18.07
C LYS A 278 2.51 6.41 -18.47
N ASN A 279 1.97 6.07 -19.63
CA ASN A 279 1.94 4.69 -20.12
C ASN A 279 3.35 4.19 -20.42
N GLY A 280 4.21 4.97 -21.08
CA GLY A 280 5.58 4.58 -21.40
C GLY A 280 6.43 4.28 -20.17
N PHE A 281 6.40 5.16 -19.17
CA PHE A 281 7.08 4.92 -17.89
C PHE A 281 6.46 3.74 -17.13
N THR A 282 5.13 3.63 -17.09
CA THR A 282 4.42 2.55 -16.39
C THR A 282 4.71 1.18 -17.02
N ASP A 283 4.64 1.09 -18.35
CA ASP A 283 4.87 -0.16 -19.09
C ASP A 283 6.34 -0.57 -19.00
N ALA A 284 7.27 0.38 -19.08
CA ALA A 284 8.69 0.10 -18.84
C ALA A 284 8.89 -0.52 -17.44
N LEU A 285 8.30 0.05 -16.38
CA LEU A 285 8.41 -0.46 -15.01
C LEU A 285 7.72 -1.82 -14.80
N ARG A 286 6.61 -2.08 -15.49
CA ARG A 286 5.85 -3.34 -15.39
C ARG A 286 6.63 -4.55 -15.90
N ILE A 287 7.48 -4.38 -16.91
CA ILE A 287 8.29 -5.46 -17.50
C ILE A 287 9.17 -6.15 -16.45
N ASN A 288 9.81 -5.38 -15.56
CA ASN A 288 10.62 -5.94 -14.49
C ASN A 288 9.80 -6.78 -13.52
N LYS A 289 8.67 -6.24 -13.06
CA LYS A 289 7.77 -6.93 -12.16
C LYS A 289 7.21 -8.20 -12.80
N PHE A 290 6.96 -8.17 -14.11
CA PHE A 290 6.54 -9.36 -14.85
C PHE A 290 7.60 -10.47 -14.85
N TRP A 291 8.85 -10.17 -15.18
CA TRP A 291 9.89 -11.19 -15.30
C TRP A 291 10.46 -11.67 -13.97
N ILE A 292 10.56 -10.80 -12.96
CA ILE A 292 11.21 -11.14 -11.68
C ILE A 292 10.21 -11.65 -10.64
N ILE A 293 8.95 -11.20 -10.71
CA ILE A 293 7.97 -11.51 -9.68
C ILE A 293 6.88 -12.42 -10.27
N VAL A 294 6.23 -12.01 -11.36
CA VAL A 294 5.07 -12.75 -11.90
C VAL A 294 5.48 -14.11 -12.48
N TRP A 295 6.49 -14.16 -13.34
CA TRP A 295 6.95 -15.43 -13.92
C TRP A 295 7.42 -16.43 -12.88
N PRO A 296 8.32 -16.06 -11.93
CA PRO A 296 8.72 -16.97 -10.86
C PRO A 296 7.56 -17.40 -9.97
N SER A 297 6.57 -16.54 -9.74
CA SER A 297 5.36 -16.91 -8.99
C SER A 297 4.51 -17.93 -9.73
N VAL A 298 4.26 -17.75 -11.04
CA VAL A 298 3.54 -18.75 -11.84
C VAL A 298 4.26 -20.10 -11.81
N ILE A 299 5.59 -20.09 -11.97
CA ILE A 299 6.41 -21.29 -11.85
C ILE A 299 6.28 -21.91 -10.46
N ALA A 300 6.36 -21.11 -9.39
CA ALA A 300 6.21 -21.56 -8.01
C ALA A 300 4.86 -22.23 -7.76
N GLN A 301 3.77 -21.69 -8.33
CA GLN A 301 2.43 -22.26 -8.23
C GLN A 301 2.33 -23.64 -8.89
N TRP A 302 2.92 -23.78 -10.09
CA TRP A 302 2.99 -25.07 -10.78
C TRP A 302 3.91 -26.07 -10.07
N LEU A 303 5.03 -25.60 -9.51
CA LEU A 303 5.90 -26.43 -8.68
C LEU A 303 5.17 -26.91 -7.43
N ASN A 304 4.35 -26.08 -6.79
CA ASN A 304 3.55 -26.46 -5.62
C ASN A 304 2.52 -27.56 -5.97
N PHE A 305 1.89 -27.48 -7.14
CA PHE A 305 1.04 -28.56 -7.64
C PHE A 305 1.84 -29.85 -7.88
N LEU A 306 3.02 -29.73 -8.53
CA LEU A 306 3.87 -30.88 -8.82
C LEU A 306 4.42 -31.54 -7.55
N THR A 307 4.73 -30.78 -6.50
CA THR A 307 5.20 -31.34 -5.23
C THR A 307 4.12 -32.21 -4.60
N TYR A 308 2.84 -31.81 -4.60
CA TYR A 308 1.76 -32.67 -4.10
C TYR A 308 1.58 -33.93 -4.94
N LEU A 309 1.75 -33.87 -6.26
CA LEU A 309 1.69 -35.04 -7.13
C LEU A 309 2.82 -36.04 -6.82
N ILE A 310 4.05 -35.54 -6.64
CA ILE A 310 5.20 -36.35 -6.25
C ILE A 310 4.96 -36.95 -4.86
N LEU A 311 4.42 -36.17 -3.92
CA LEU A 311 4.10 -36.62 -2.56
C LEU A 311 3.08 -37.77 -2.59
N LEU A 312 2.07 -37.70 -3.47
CA LEU A 312 1.13 -38.80 -3.69
C LEU A 312 1.82 -40.05 -4.21
N ILE A 313 2.72 -39.94 -5.20
CA ILE A 313 3.46 -41.10 -5.74
C ILE A 313 4.35 -41.75 -4.69
N VAL A 314 4.99 -40.94 -3.84
CA VAL A 314 5.87 -41.43 -2.77
C VAL A 314 5.06 -42.00 -1.59
N TYR A 315 3.85 -41.49 -1.36
CA TYR A 315 2.96 -41.92 -0.28
C TYR A 315 2.15 -43.18 -0.62
N VAL A 316 1.73 -43.34 -1.89
CA VAL A 316 0.99 -44.53 -2.35
C VAL A 316 1.95 -45.73 -2.33
N PRO A 317 1.63 -46.80 -1.58
CA PRO A 317 2.59 -47.85 -1.28
C PRO A 317 2.90 -48.73 -2.51
N GLY A 318 4.18 -48.99 -2.71
CA GLY A 318 4.67 -50.28 -3.21
C GLY A 318 5.23 -51.11 -2.04
N ASP A 319 5.62 -52.36 -2.28
CA ASP A 319 6.14 -53.32 -1.27
C ASP A 319 7.40 -52.84 -0.50
N SER A 320 7.94 -51.66 -0.82
CA SER A 320 9.01 -50.99 -0.09
C SER A 320 8.68 -49.50 0.07
N GLY A 321 8.34 -49.07 1.28
CA GLY A 321 8.07 -47.66 1.59
C GLY A 321 9.33 -46.79 1.48
N HIS A 322 9.30 -45.74 0.66
CA HIS A 322 10.43 -44.83 0.44
C HIS A 322 10.45 -43.69 1.48
N LEU A 323 10.59 -44.03 2.76
CA LEU A 323 10.51 -43.08 3.89
C LEU A 323 11.48 -41.88 3.73
N THR A 324 12.70 -42.12 3.26
CA THR A 324 13.70 -41.05 3.04
C THR A 324 13.26 -40.09 1.94
N MET A 325 12.69 -40.60 0.84
CA MET A 325 12.19 -39.78 -0.26
C MET A 325 10.99 -38.93 0.18
N PHE A 326 10.11 -39.49 1.03
CA PHE A 326 8.98 -38.77 1.60
C PHE A 326 9.41 -37.52 2.37
N TYR A 327 10.40 -37.65 3.26
CA TYR A 327 10.93 -36.51 4.02
C TYR A 327 11.63 -35.47 3.13
N TRP A 328 12.37 -35.89 2.11
CA TRP A 328 12.99 -34.95 1.16
C TRP A 328 11.94 -34.17 0.36
N VAL A 329 10.88 -34.83 -0.09
CA VAL A 329 9.78 -34.19 -0.83
C VAL A 329 9.04 -33.19 0.06
N ILE A 330 8.81 -33.52 1.34
CA ILE A 330 8.23 -32.57 2.31
C ILE A 330 9.14 -31.33 2.47
N ALA A 331 10.45 -31.52 2.61
CA ALA A 331 11.39 -30.41 2.75
C ALA A 331 11.40 -29.49 1.51
N ILE A 332 11.42 -30.08 0.30
CA ILE A 332 11.33 -29.34 -0.96
C ILE A 332 9.99 -28.62 -1.07
N SER A 333 8.89 -29.27 -0.68
CA SER A 333 7.56 -28.66 -0.67
C SER A 333 7.50 -27.45 0.26
N GLY A 334 8.13 -27.52 1.44
CA GLY A 334 8.24 -26.38 2.36
C GLY A 334 9.00 -25.20 1.75
N PHE A 335 10.09 -25.47 1.03
CA PHE A 335 10.84 -24.43 0.30
C PHE A 335 10.01 -23.78 -0.82
N VAL A 336 9.34 -24.60 -1.64
CA VAL A 336 8.48 -24.12 -2.74
C VAL A 336 7.31 -23.29 -2.19
N PHE A 337 6.67 -23.74 -1.11
CA PHE A 337 5.60 -23.00 -0.45
C PHE A 337 6.08 -21.66 0.12
N GLY A 338 7.25 -21.63 0.78
CA GLY A 338 7.84 -20.38 1.28
C GLY A 338 8.14 -19.38 0.16
N PHE A 339 8.70 -19.85 -0.95
CA PHE A 339 8.96 -19.02 -2.13
C PHE A 339 7.65 -18.52 -2.78
N CYS A 340 6.65 -19.38 -2.88
CA CYS A 340 5.30 -19.04 -3.34
C CYS A 340 4.69 -17.92 -2.48
N ASN A 341 4.73 -18.04 -1.14
CA ASN A 341 4.13 -17.05 -0.25
C ASN A 341 4.75 -15.66 -0.44
N VAL A 342 6.08 -15.56 -0.47
CA VAL A 342 6.78 -14.28 -0.67
C VAL A 342 6.46 -13.66 -2.03
N THR A 343 6.41 -14.46 -3.09
CA THR A 343 6.11 -13.94 -4.44
C THR A 343 4.65 -13.48 -4.57
N VAL A 344 3.69 -14.16 -3.93
CA VAL A 344 2.29 -13.72 -3.89
C VAL A 344 2.14 -12.34 -3.22
N PHE A 345 2.82 -12.13 -2.09
CA PHE A 345 2.84 -10.82 -1.42
C PHE A 345 3.45 -9.72 -2.28
N ALA A 346 4.38 -10.06 -3.17
CA ALA A 346 5.07 -9.13 -4.06
C ALA A 346 4.27 -8.73 -5.32
N ILE A 347 3.32 -9.57 -5.76
CA ILE A 347 2.59 -9.34 -7.03
C ILE A 347 1.55 -8.24 -6.91
N ASP A 348 0.63 -8.30 -5.95
CA ASP A 348 -0.43 -7.29 -5.85
C ASP A 348 -0.85 -6.99 -4.41
N VAL A 349 -0.77 -5.71 -4.08
CA VAL A 349 -1.15 -5.12 -2.80
C VAL A 349 -2.67 -4.99 -2.66
N ASN A 350 -3.43 -5.07 -3.76
CA ASN A 350 -4.89 -4.96 -3.75
C ASN A 350 -5.59 -6.21 -3.24
N TYR A 351 -5.05 -7.38 -3.54
CA TYR A 351 -5.65 -8.65 -3.14
C TYR A 351 -5.04 -9.21 -1.86
N LEU A 352 -4.00 -8.57 -1.30
CA LEU A 352 -3.32 -9.06 -0.11
C LEU A 352 -4.24 -9.30 1.10
N PRO A 353 -5.16 -8.39 1.48
CA PRO A 353 -6.06 -8.66 2.61
C PRO A 353 -6.96 -9.90 2.38
N ILE A 354 -7.35 -10.14 1.13
CA ILE A 354 -8.16 -11.31 0.75
C ILE A 354 -7.31 -12.58 0.81
N TYR A 355 -6.05 -12.50 0.37
CA TYR A 355 -5.11 -13.62 0.48
C TYR A 355 -4.84 -14.00 1.93
N ILE A 356 -4.53 -13.04 2.80
CA ILE A 356 -4.30 -13.28 4.24
C ILE A 356 -5.55 -13.88 4.90
N ALA A 357 -6.75 -13.42 4.50
CA ALA A 357 -7.99 -14.05 4.96
C ALA A 357 -8.12 -15.50 4.49
N GLY A 358 -7.76 -15.80 3.24
CA GLY A 358 -7.75 -17.16 2.70
C GLY A 358 -6.75 -18.07 3.42
N GLU A 359 -5.53 -17.61 3.67
CA GLU A 359 -4.48 -18.35 4.41
C GLU A 359 -4.98 -18.73 5.81
N ASN A 360 -5.60 -17.80 6.53
CA ASN A 360 -6.12 -18.04 7.88
C ASN A 360 -7.40 -18.90 7.90
N CYS A 361 -8.09 -19.07 6.78
CA CYS A 361 -9.23 -19.99 6.65
C CYS A 361 -8.81 -21.44 6.33
N PHE A 362 -7.57 -21.66 5.90
CA PHE A 362 -7.07 -22.98 5.51
C PHE A 362 -7.20 -24.01 6.64
N PRO A 363 -6.80 -23.72 7.89
CA PRO A 363 -6.85 -24.72 8.96
C PRO A 363 -8.28 -25.17 9.34
N ALA A 364 -9.26 -24.26 9.31
CA ALA A 364 -10.66 -24.60 9.51
C ALA A 364 -11.21 -25.44 8.34
N THR A 365 -10.77 -25.15 7.11
CA THR A 365 -11.13 -25.94 5.93
C THR A 365 -10.59 -27.38 6.03
N THR A 366 -9.33 -27.54 6.43
CA THR A 366 -8.72 -28.86 6.69
C THR A 366 -9.47 -29.62 7.78
N SER A 367 -9.83 -28.93 8.87
CA SER A 367 -10.61 -29.52 9.97
C SER A 367 -11.98 -30.03 9.50
N LEU A 368 -12.65 -29.29 8.61
CA LEU A 368 -13.92 -29.72 8.00
C LEU A 368 -13.73 -30.96 7.12
N ILE A 369 -12.65 -31.02 6.32
CA ILE A 369 -12.32 -32.18 5.50
C ILE A 369 -12.07 -33.41 6.38
N HIS A 370 -11.30 -33.27 7.46
CA HIS A 370 -11.06 -34.36 8.41
C HIS A 370 -12.32 -34.85 9.10
N TYR A 371 -13.21 -33.94 9.46
CA TYR A 371 -14.51 -34.28 10.05
C TYR A 371 -15.38 -35.09 9.07
N LEU A 372 -15.49 -34.65 7.81
CA LEU A 372 -16.23 -35.36 6.77
C LEU A 372 -15.62 -36.73 6.45
N SER A 373 -14.28 -36.80 6.32
CA SER A 373 -13.55 -38.05 6.09
C SER A 373 -13.73 -39.04 7.23
N SER A 374 -13.74 -38.56 8.47
CA SER A 374 -13.99 -39.40 9.67
C SER A 374 -15.43 -39.91 9.73
N LEU A 375 -16.42 -39.10 9.31
CA LEU A 375 -17.81 -39.56 9.21
C LEU A 375 -17.98 -40.68 8.17
N MET A 376 -17.31 -40.58 7.03
CA MET A 376 -17.43 -41.55 5.93
C MET A 376 -16.60 -42.83 6.17
N PHE A 377 -15.42 -42.70 6.77
CA PHE A 377 -14.41 -43.77 6.85
C PHE A 377 -13.87 -44.04 8.26
N GLY A 378 -14.48 -43.49 9.31
CA GLY A 378 -14.01 -43.63 10.70
C GLY A 378 -14.14 -45.03 11.29
N ASN A 379 -14.78 -45.98 10.60
CA ASN A 379 -14.83 -47.37 11.06
C ASN A 379 -13.51 -48.09 10.81
N ARG A 380 -12.59 -47.98 11.78
CA ARG A 380 -11.25 -48.59 11.79
C ARG A 380 -11.23 -50.12 11.61
N ARG A 381 -12.36 -50.81 11.80
CA ARG A 381 -12.46 -52.26 11.54
C ARG A 381 -12.61 -52.63 10.07
N LYS A 382 -13.07 -51.68 9.24
CA LYS A 382 -13.33 -51.91 7.80
C LYS A 382 -12.31 -51.20 6.91
N TRP A 383 -11.76 -50.08 7.37
CA TRP A 383 -10.85 -49.24 6.59
C TRP A 383 -9.58 -48.96 7.39
N ASN A 384 -8.46 -48.83 6.69
CA ASN A 384 -7.27 -48.22 7.26
C ASN A 384 -7.47 -46.69 7.29
N SER A 385 -8.24 -46.23 8.28
CA SER A 385 -8.73 -44.85 8.38
C SER A 385 -7.60 -43.82 8.40
N ASP A 386 -6.46 -44.15 9.02
CA ASP A 386 -5.32 -43.23 9.17
C ASP A 386 -4.60 -43.05 7.81
N PHE A 387 -4.45 -44.13 7.02
CA PHE A 387 -3.93 -44.04 5.65
C PHE A 387 -4.89 -43.28 4.72
N LEU A 388 -6.19 -43.56 4.82
CA LEU A 388 -7.19 -42.98 3.94
C LEU A 388 -7.38 -41.47 4.20
N MET A 389 -7.26 -41.02 5.45
CA MET A 389 -7.34 -39.59 5.80
C MET A 389 -6.24 -38.79 5.08
N VAL A 390 -4.99 -39.23 5.17
CA VAL A 390 -3.85 -38.57 4.50
C VAL A 390 -3.97 -38.66 2.98
N TYR A 391 -4.47 -39.78 2.45
CA TYR A 391 -4.73 -39.93 1.02
C TYR A 391 -5.76 -38.91 0.50
N ILE A 392 -6.88 -38.73 1.22
CA ILE A 392 -7.92 -37.76 0.85
C ILE A 392 -7.36 -36.33 0.91
N ASP A 393 -6.59 -35.99 1.94
CA ASP A 393 -5.96 -34.67 2.06
C ASP A 393 -5.04 -34.37 0.87
N LEU A 394 -4.23 -35.35 0.46
CA LEU A 394 -3.35 -35.20 -0.71
C LEU A 394 -4.15 -35.00 -2.00
N VAL A 395 -5.21 -35.76 -2.23
CA VAL A 395 -6.05 -35.60 -3.42
C VAL A 395 -6.72 -34.23 -3.44
N VAL A 396 -7.27 -33.77 -2.31
CA VAL A 396 -7.89 -32.44 -2.21
C VAL A 396 -6.86 -31.34 -2.42
N ALA A 397 -5.66 -31.46 -1.84
CA ALA A 397 -4.57 -30.51 -2.03
C ALA A 397 -4.13 -30.43 -3.50
N ILE A 398 -4.07 -31.56 -4.22
CA ILE A 398 -3.78 -31.59 -5.66
C ILE A 398 -4.85 -30.83 -6.46
N LEU A 399 -6.14 -31.05 -6.17
CA LEU A 399 -7.22 -30.35 -6.87
C LEU A 399 -7.20 -28.84 -6.63
N ILE A 400 -7.04 -28.42 -5.37
CA ILE A 400 -6.99 -27.01 -5.00
C ILE A 400 -5.75 -26.34 -5.57
N SER A 401 -4.57 -26.96 -5.48
CA SER A 401 -3.33 -26.41 -6.02
C SER A 401 -3.33 -26.34 -7.54
N PHE A 402 -3.95 -27.30 -8.23
CA PHE A 402 -4.17 -27.25 -9.69
C PHE A 402 -5.08 -26.08 -10.08
N ALA A 403 -6.23 -25.95 -9.42
CA ALA A 403 -7.16 -24.84 -9.67
C ALA A 403 -6.49 -23.49 -9.39
N ALA A 404 -5.72 -23.39 -8.29
CA ALA A 404 -4.95 -22.20 -7.96
C ALA A 404 -3.90 -21.89 -9.03
N ALA A 405 -3.10 -22.86 -9.48
CA ALA A 405 -2.07 -22.66 -10.50
C ALA A 405 -2.69 -22.27 -11.86
N ALA A 406 -3.78 -22.90 -12.27
CA ALA A 406 -4.51 -22.55 -13.49
C ALA A 406 -5.09 -21.13 -13.42
N MET A 407 -5.77 -20.79 -12.32
CA MET A 407 -6.34 -19.46 -12.12
C MET A 407 -5.25 -18.39 -12.01
N TRP A 408 -4.12 -18.66 -11.36
CA TRP A 408 -2.99 -17.73 -11.26
C TRP A 408 -2.34 -17.49 -12.62
N THR A 409 -2.18 -18.54 -13.42
CA THR A 409 -1.67 -18.46 -14.80
C THR A 409 -2.61 -17.64 -15.69
N LEU A 410 -3.92 -17.92 -15.63
CA LEU A 410 -4.91 -17.17 -16.39
C LEU A 410 -4.99 -15.72 -15.94
N ALA A 411 -4.95 -15.45 -14.63
CA ALA A 411 -5.01 -14.10 -14.11
C ALA A 411 -3.80 -13.27 -14.59
N TYR A 412 -2.57 -13.80 -14.52
CA TYR A 412 -1.39 -12.97 -14.77
C TYR A 412 -0.74 -13.11 -16.15
N LEU A 413 -1.08 -14.14 -16.94
CA LEU A 413 -0.58 -14.31 -18.31
C LEU A 413 -1.64 -14.01 -19.38
N SER A 414 -2.91 -13.79 -19.02
CA SER A 414 -3.93 -13.37 -20.01
C SER A 414 -3.75 -11.90 -20.40
N SER A 415 -3.77 -11.65 -21.71
CA SER A 415 -3.80 -10.31 -22.26
C SER A 415 -5.25 -9.78 -22.31
N HIS A 416 -5.44 -8.51 -21.98
CA HIS A 416 -6.73 -7.84 -22.17
C HIS A 416 -6.63 -6.76 -23.24
N ALA A 417 -7.70 -6.58 -23.99
CA ALA A 417 -7.79 -5.49 -24.95
C ALA A 417 -7.73 -4.14 -24.21
N LYS A 418 -6.85 -3.21 -24.64
CA LYS A 418 -6.82 -1.84 -24.09
C LYS A 418 -8.20 -1.20 -24.29
N LYS A 419 -8.71 -0.54 -23.24
CA LYS A 419 -10.00 0.18 -23.28
C LYS A 419 -10.07 1.29 -24.34
N GLN A 420 -8.92 1.73 -24.89
CA GLN A 420 -8.87 2.85 -25.85
C GLN A 420 -8.12 2.60 -27.16
N ASP A 421 -7.59 1.40 -27.43
CA ASP A 421 -7.12 1.07 -28.79
C ASP A 421 -7.20 -0.44 -29.03
N LYS A 422 -7.95 -0.85 -30.05
CA LYS A 422 -8.30 -2.25 -30.34
C LYS A 422 -7.18 -3.03 -31.03
N SER A 423 -6.00 -2.45 -31.22
CA SER A 423 -4.93 -3.03 -32.06
C SER A 423 -3.77 -3.67 -31.30
N THR A 424 -3.56 -3.36 -30.01
CA THR A 424 -2.48 -3.96 -29.20
C THR A 424 -3.00 -4.50 -27.85
N PRO A 425 -2.86 -5.81 -27.57
CA PRO A 425 -3.21 -6.37 -26.26
C PRO A 425 -2.32 -5.76 -25.17
N ASP A 426 -2.90 -5.35 -24.04
CA ASP A 426 -2.13 -5.00 -22.84
C ASP A 426 -1.85 -6.28 -22.05
N PHE A 427 -0.60 -6.74 -22.13
CA PHE A 427 -0.11 -7.89 -21.38
C PHE A 427 0.10 -7.58 -19.89
N PHE A 428 0.11 -6.31 -19.49
CA PHE A 428 0.54 -5.88 -18.16
C PHE A 428 -0.57 -5.18 -17.35
N TRP A 429 -1.82 -5.23 -17.79
CA TRP A 429 -2.90 -4.46 -17.18
C TRP A 429 -3.19 -4.83 -15.72
N HIS A 430 -2.99 -6.10 -15.32
CA HIS A 430 -3.11 -6.58 -13.94
C HIS A 430 -1.90 -6.26 -13.07
N ILE A 431 -0.77 -5.93 -13.71
CA ILE A 431 0.47 -5.65 -13.01
C ILE A 431 0.45 -4.18 -12.70
N ASN A 432 0.05 -3.86 -11.46
CA ASN A 432 0.23 -2.51 -10.97
C ASN A 432 1.74 -2.22 -10.98
N PRO A 433 2.18 -1.11 -11.61
CA PRO A 433 3.56 -0.68 -11.43
C PRO A 433 3.81 -0.60 -9.92
N PRO A 434 5.03 -0.89 -9.44
CA PRO A 434 5.38 -0.55 -8.07
C PRO A 434 4.98 0.91 -7.88
N GLY A 435 4.01 1.17 -6.97
CA GLY A 435 3.63 2.54 -6.61
C GLY A 435 4.94 3.27 -6.34
N GLY A 436 5.19 4.33 -7.11
CA GLY A 436 6.52 4.73 -7.56
C GLY A 436 7.64 4.47 -6.55
N TYR A 437 8.82 4.10 -7.05
CA TYR A 437 10.06 4.07 -6.28
C TYR A 437 10.46 5.50 -5.85
N GLN A 438 9.59 6.19 -5.14
CA GLN A 438 10.03 7.14 -4.18
C GLN A 438 10.73 6.29 -3.12
N GLY A 439 12.06 6.37 -3.09
CA GLY A 439 12.81 6.28 -1.84
C GLY A 439 12.36 7.41 -0.92
N GLU A 440 11.07 7.49 -0.65
CA GLU A 440 10.50 8.32 0.38
C GLU A 440 10.95 7.67 1.66
N ILE A 441 11.87 8.37 2.32
CA ILE A 441 12.17 8.29 3.75
C ILE A 441 10.94 7.70 4.43
N VAL A 442 11.09 6.51 5.01
CA VAL A 442 10.05 5.81 5.80
C VAL A 442 9.17 6.86 6.46
N ASP A 443 7.97 7.11 5.91
CA ASP A 443 7.08 8.12 6.49
C ASP A 443 6.89 7.64 7.94
N PRO A 444 7.17 8.46 8.96
CA PRO A 444 6.99 8.08 10.35
C PRO A 444 5.63 7.43 10.62
N LYS A 445 4.60 7.76 9.82
CA LYS A 445 3.27 7.14 9.84
C LYS A 445 3.27 5.62 9.57
N THR A 446 4.20 5.13 8.74
CA THR A 446 4.30 3.70 8.36
C THR A 446 5.11 2.86 9.35
N PHE A 447 5.80 3.48 10.31
CA PHE A 447 6.66 2.78 11.27
C PHE A 447 5.88 1.84 12.20
N MET A 448 4.71 2.27 12.71
CA MET A 448 3.92 1.44 13.62
C MET A 448 3.35 0.19 12.94
N PRO A 449 2.69 0.28 11.76
CA PRO A 449 2.26 -0.91 11.02
C PRO A 449 3.43 -1.86 10.67
N PHE A 450 4.59 -1.33 10.31
CA PHE A 450 5.79 -2.13 10.08
C PHE A 450 6.23 -2.88 11.34
N LEU A 451 6.27 -2.21 12.50
CA LEU A 451 6.61 -2.83 13.78
C LEU A 451 5.57 -3.88 14.21
N MET A 452 4.28 -3.67 13.94
CA MET A 452 3.22 -4.66 14.20
C MET A 452 3.49 -5.96 13.45
N VAL A 453 3.85 -5.89 12.16
CA VAL A 453 4.19 -7.08 11.37
C VAL A 453 5.42 -7.79 11.92
N LEU A 454 6.48 -7.05 12.29
CA LEU A 454 7.70 -7.64 12.83
C LEU A 454 7.49 -8.31 14.19
N VAL A 455 6.78 -7.64 15.11
CA VAL A 455 6.49 -8.19 16.44
C VAL A 455 5.52 -9.36 16.31
N GLY A 456 4.50 -9.25 15.46
CA GLY A 456 3.58 -10.33 15.13
C GLY A 456 4.35 -11.56 14.64
N MET A 457 4.95 -11.49 13.46
CA MET A 457 5.64 -12.65 12.85
C MET A 457 6.87 -13.12 13.62
N GLY A 458 7.50 -12.28 14.45
CA GLY A 458 8.70 -12.67 15.20
C GLY A 458 8.38 -13.24 16.58
N LEU A 459 7.73 -12.45 17.43
CA LEU A 459 7.55 -12.75 18.85
C LEU A 459 6.65 -13.97 19.08
N VAL A 460 5.65 -14.19 18.20
CA VAL A 460 4.73 -15.32 18.34
C VAL A 460 5.48 -16.65 18.35
N TYR A 461 6.43 -16.88 17.45
CA TYR A 461 7.18 -18.14 17.34
C TYR A 461 8.22 -18.36 18.44
N CYS A 462 8.56 -17.31 19.19
CA CYS A 462 9.42 -17.43 20.37
C CYS A 462 8.65 -18.03 21.56
N ILE A 463 7.33 -17.82 21.62
CA ILE A 463 6.48 -18.19 22.76
C ILE A 463 5.54 -19.35 22.41
N TYR A 464 4.87 -19.27 21.27
CA TYR A 464 3.92 -20.25 20.77
C TYR A 464 4.58 -21.12 19.68
N PRO A 465 4.36 -22.45 19.66
CA PRO A 465 3.52 -23.23 20.59
C PRO A 465 4.27 -23.70 21.84
N ALA A 466 5.60 -23.59 21.85
CA ALA A 466 6.47 -24.35 22.74
C ALA A 466 6.30 -23.96 24.23
N ILE A 467 6.24 -22.65 24.55
CA ILE A 467 6.07 -22.14 25.92
C ILE A 467 4.58 -22.11 26.28
N ALA A 468 3.76 -21.45 25.47
CA ALA A 468 2.31 -21.37 25.64
C ALA A 468 1.63 -21.95 24.39
N PRO A 469 0.72 -22.94 24.51
CA PRO A 469 0.25 -23.58 25.74
C PRO A 469 1.20 -24.65 26.31
N GLY A 470 2.22 -25.10 25.55
CA GLY A 470 2.94 -26.36 25.77
C GLY A 470 3.58 -26.60 27.15
N MET A 471 3.99 -25.55 27.88
CA MET A 471 4.60 -25.67 29.22
C MET A 471 3.73 -25.11 30.36
N ILE A 472 2.71 -24.32 30.04
CA ILE A 472 1.92 -23.56 31.03
C ILE A 472 0.56 -24.22 31.27
N VAL A 473 -0.02 -24.81 30.22
CA VAL A 473 -1.34 -25.43 30.23
C VAL A 473 -1.20 -26.96 30.41
N PRO A 474 -2.08 -27.62 31.17
CA PRO A 474 -2.15 -29.08 31.19
C PRO A 474 -2.40 -29.67 29.79
N PHE A 475 -1.75 -30.79 29.47
CA PHE A 475 -1.75 -31.39 28.13
C PHE A 475 -3.15 -31.59 27.52
N TYR A 476 -4.15 -32.04 28.30
CA TYR A 476 -5.52 -32.27 27.80
C TYR A 476 -6.29 -31.01 27.36
N LEU A 477 -5.81 -29.81 27.74
CA LEU A 477 -6.38 -28.53 27.35
C LEU A 477 -5.69 -27.94 26.13
N VAL A 478 -4.47 -28.38 25.80
CA VAL A 478 -3.69 -27.89 24.65
C VAL A 478 -4.50 -28.05 23.36
N ASP A 479 -4.99 -29.26 23.09
CA ASP A 479 -5.79 -29.56 21.89
C ASP A 479 -7.06 -28.71 21.79
N LYS A 480 -7.71 -28.43 22.93
CA LYS A 480 -8.92 -27.57 22.96
C LYS A 480 -8.60 -26.12 22.64
N ILE A 481 -7.47 -25.61 23.12
CA ILE A 481 -7.01 -24.26 22.82
C ILE A 481 -6.70 -24.13 21.33
N GLU A 482 -6.00 -25.11 20.77
CA GLU A 482 -5.70 -25.15 19.34
C GLU A 482 -6.99 -25.13 18.49
N MET A 483 -8.00 -25.94 18.85
CA MET A 483 -9.32 -25.91 18.17
C MET A 483 -10.00 -24.54 18.23
N VAL A 484 -9.95 -23.84 19.36
CA VAL A 484 -10.53 -22.50 19.49
C VAL A 484 -9.75 -21.49 18.63
N LEU A 485 -8.42 -21.56 18.64
CA LEU A 485 -7.57 -20.70 17.83
C LEU A 485 -7.87 -20.90 16.34
N LEU A 486 -7.94 -22.13 15.85
CA LEU A 486 -8.25 -22.46 14.45
C LEU A 486 -9.52 -21.78 13.91
N ILE A 487 -10.51 -21.51 14.77
CA ILE A 487 -11.74 -20.79 14.40
C ILE A 487 -11.57 -19.28 14.60
N ALA A 488 -10.95 -18.86 15.71
CA ALA A 488 -10.82 -17.46 16.08
C ALA A 488 -9.89 -16.66 15.15
N THR A 489 -8.86 -17.29 14.60
CA THR A 489 -7.87 -16.65 13.70
C THR A 489 -8.46 -16.13 12.39
N ILE A 490 -9.63 -16.64 11.98
CA ILE A 490 -10.29 -16.23 10.73
C ILE A 490 -10.82 -14.80 10.83
N PHE A 491 -11.30 -14.39 12.01
CA PHE A 491 -12.08 -13.16 12.14
C PHE A 491 -11.27 -11.88 11.85
N PRO A 492 -10.06 -11.67 12.40
CA PRO A 492 -9.34 -10.42 12.18
C PRO A 492 -9.02 -10.14 10.70
N PRO A 493 -8.42 -11.08 9.95
CA PRO A 493 -8.18 -10.89 8.51
C PRO A 493 -9.47 -10.69 7.70
N LEU A 494 -10.52 -11.45 8.01
CA LEU A 494 -11.79 -11.38 7.28
C LEU A 494 -12.48 -10.03 7.47
N ILE A 495 -12.48 -9.49 8.69
CA ILE A 495 -13.03 -8.15 8.99
C ILE A 495 -12.29 -7.09 8.17
N VAL A 496 -10.95 -7.12 8.14
CA VAL A 496 -10.15 -6.17 7.37
C VAL A 496 -10.41 -6.30 5.86
N ALA A 497 -10.55 -7.52 5.34
CA ALA A 497 -10.89 -7.76 3.94
C ALA A 497 -12.28 -7.19 3.57
N ILE A 498 -13.29 -7.38 4.44
CA ILE A 498 -14.65 -6.85 4.25
C ILE A 498 -14.63 -5.32 4.27
N VAL A 499 -13.97 -4.70 5.26
CA VAL A 499 -13.87 -3.23 5.36
C VAL A 499 -13.17 -2.66 4.13
N THR A 500 -12.09 -3.30 3.67
CA THR A 500 -11.36 -2.88 2.46
C THR A 500 -12.23 -2.91 1.21
N LYS A 501 -13.12 -3.91 1.08
CA LYS A 501 -14.01 -4.04 -0.08
C LYS A 501 -15.21 -3.09 -0.05
N TYR A 502 -15.90 -2.98 1.09
CA TYR A 502 -17.18 -2.28 1.17
C TYR A 502 -17.09 -0.84 1.71
N LYS A 503 -16.06 -0.52 2.48
CA LYS A 503 -15.83 0.81 3.05
C LYS A 503 -14.35 1.15 2.99
N PHE A 504 -13.81 1.30 1.78
CA PHE A 504 -12.38 1.55 1.56
C PHE A 504 -11.83 2.69 2.43
N GLY A 505 -12.57 3.82 2.56
CA GLY A 505 -12.15 4.95 3.41
C GLY A 505 -12.01 4.67 4.92
N TRP A 506 -12.44 3.50 5.38
CA TRP A 506 -12.30 3.03 6.77
C TRP A 506 -11.27 1.89 6.89
N SER A 507 -10.68 1.47 5.78
CA SER A 507 -9.68 0.41 5.74
C SER A 507 -8.33 0.92 6.26
N PRO A 508 -7.52 0.07 6.91
CA PRO A 508 -6.13 0.42 7.22
C PRO A 508 -5.32 0.81 5.96
N LYS A 509 -5.82 0.43 4.77
CA LYS A 509 -5.24 0.73 3.46
C LYS A 509 -5.64 2.10 2.87
N ALA A 510 -6.64 2.80 3.40
CA ALA A 510 -6.97 4.12 2.86
C ALA A 510 -5.95 5.18 3.29
N ALA A 511 -5.82 6.25 2.48
CA ALA A 511 -4.89 7.35 2.71
C ALA A 511 -5.06 7.99 4.10
N TRP A 512 -3.95 8.26 4.79
CA TRP A 512 -3.95 8.84 6.14
C TRP A 512 -4.06 10.36 6.02
N THR A 513 -5.25 10.83 5.62
CA THR A 513 -5.55 12.25 5.45
C THR A 513 -6.04 12.87 6.76
N ASP A 514 -5.53 14.06 7.05
CA ASP A 514 -5.62 14.78 8.33
C ASP A 514 -6.97 15.51 8.51
N ASN A 515 -8.07 14.90 8.05
CA ASN A 515 -9.35 15.60 7.87
C ASN A 515 -10.30 15.54 9.06
N SER A 516 -9.85 15.13 10.25
CA SER A 516 -10.57 15.44 11.48
C SER A 516 -9.65 15.41 12.69
N LYS A 517 -9.67 16.48 13.48
CA LYS A 517 -9.02 16.54 14.80
C LYS A 517 -9.74 15.69 15.87
N ASP A 518 -10.71 14.88 15.46
CA ASP A 518 -11.52 14.05 16.34
C ASP A 518 -11.01 12.61 16.31
N PHE A 519 -10.78 12.05 17.49
CA PHE A 519 -10.32 10.66 17.69
C PHE A 519 -11.42 9.63 17.36
N PHE A 520 -12.69 10.05 17.36
CA PHE A 520 -13.87 9.28 16.94
C PHE A 520 -14.73 10.09 15.95
N PRO A 521 -14.26 10.33 14.72
CA PRO A 521 -15.00 11.12 13.76
C PRO A 521 -16.07 10.26 13.08
N GLY A 522 -17.24 10.84 12.81
CA GLY A 522 -18.26 10.27 11.92
C GLY A 522 -17.88 10.28 10.43
N SER A 523 -16.58 10.47 10.12
CA SER A 523 -16.00 10.63 8.78
C SER A 523 -14.88 9.58 8.57
N PRO A 524 -14.48 9.25 7.32
CA PRO A 524 -13.50 8.22 7.02
C PRO A 524 -12.08 8.64 7.48
N CYS A 525 -11.74 8.33 8.74
CA CYS A 525 -10.48 8.74 9.34
C CYS A 525 -9.70 7.51 9.79
N ASN A 526 -8.61 7.23 9.08
CA ASN A 526 -7.80 6.02 9.26
C ASN A 526 -6.95 6.02 10.54
N TYR A 527 -6.97 7.12 11.31
CA TYR A 527 -6.29 7.23 12.62
C TYR A 527 -6.82 6.24 13.67
N MET A 528 -8.06 5.76 13.55
CA MET A 528 -8.62 4.76 14.46
C MET A 528 -7.76 3.49 14.52
N TRP A 529 -7.05 3.15 13.44
CA TRP A 529 -6.22 1.94 13.40
C TRP A 529 -4.99 2.01 14.32
N HIS A 530 -4.56 3.20 14.74
CA HIS A 530 -3.52 3.35 15.77
C HIS A 530 -3.96 2.83 17.14
N PHE A 531 -5.26 2.64 17.39
CA PHE A 531 -5.71 1.92 18.59
C PHE A 531 -5.08 0.52 18.67
N PHE A 532 -4.88 -0.14 17.52
CA PHE A 532 -4.25 -1.45 17.46
C PHE A 532 -2.74 -1.41 17.66
N ASP A 533 -2.10 -0.24 17.72
CA ASP A 533 -0.69 -0.14 18.14
C ASP A 533 -0.52 -0.65 19.58
N LEU A 534 -1.58 -0.60 20.41
CA LEU A 534 -1.61 -1.17 21.76
C LEU A 534 -1.41 -2.69 21.79
N VAL A 535 -1.58 -3.37 20.65
CA VAL A 535 -1.36 -4.80 20.52
C VAL A 535 0.12 -5.15 20.72
N ILE A 536 1.05 -4.30 20.25
CA ILE A 536 2.49 -4.50 20.41
C ILE A 536 2.91 -4.58 21.89
N PRO A 537 2.68 -3.54 22.73
CA PRO A 537 3.05 -3.61 24.14
C PRO A 537 2.30 -4.74 24.86
N THR A 538 1.05 -5.03 24.48
CA THR A 538 0.28 -6.14 25.06
C THR A 538 0.98 -7.48 24.80
N MET A 539 1.43 -7.75 23.57
CA MET A 539 2.17 -8.99 23.25
C MET A 539 3.48 -9.09 24.02
N ILE A 540 4.24 -8.00 24.13
CA ILE A 540 5.53 -7.98 24.84
C ILE A 540 5.31 -8.24 26.34
N ILE A 541 4.28 -7.65 26.94
CA ILE A 541 3.91 -7.88 28.34
C ILE A 541 3.51 -9.34 28.56
N LEU A 542 2.68 -9.91 27.68
CA LEU A 542 2.27 -11.31 27.76
C LEU A 542 3.46 -12.27 27.61
N ALA A 543 4.35 -12.04 26.64
CA ALA A 543 5.57 -12.82 26.46
C ALA A 543 6.48 -12.77 27.71
N TYR A 544 6.63 -11.58 28.29
CA TYR A 544 7.37 -11.40 29.55
C TYR A 544 6.71 -12.17 30.69
N LEU A 545 5.38 -12.08 30.85
CA LEU A 545 4.63 -12.80 31.89
C LEU A 545 4.79 -14.33 31.75
N PHE A 546 4.75 -14.87 30.54
CA PHE A 546 4.96 -16.29 30.30
C PHE A 546 6.37 -16.74 30.71
N ILE A 547 7.41 -16.05 30.26
CA ILE A 547 8.80 -16.37 30.62
C ILE A 547 9.03 -16.19 32.13
N TYR A 548 8.48 -15.13 32.72
CA TYR A 548 8.58 -14.86 34.16
C TYR A 548 7.91 -15.97 34.97
N SER A 549 6.72 -16.41 34.56
CA SER A 549 5.99 -17.47 35.25
C SER A 549 6.79 -18.78 35.32
N LEU A 550 7.53 -19.11 34.27
CA LEU A 550 8.37 -20.31 34.21
C LEU A 550 9.59 -20.26 35.14
N HIS A 551 10.19 -19.08 35.33
CA HIS A 551 11.40 -18.92 36.16
C HIS A 551 11.09 -18.64 37.64
N TYR A 552 9.94 -18.05 37.96
CA TYR A 552 9.56 -17.67 39.32
C TYR A 552 8.25 -18.35 39.74
N ARG A 553 8.27 -19.68 39.80
CA ARG A 553 7.08 -20.53 40.02
C ARG A 553 6.33 -20.23 41.33
N ASP A 554 7.02 -19.75 42.35
CA ASP A 554 6.43 -19.43 43.67
C ASP A 554 5.78 -18.04 43.75
N SER A 555 6.00 -17.19 42.73
CA SER A 555 5.40 -15.87 42.67
C SER A 555 3.87 -15.96 42.60
N SER A 556 3.17 -14.95 43.12
CA SER A 556 1.70 -14.86 43.04
C SER A 556 1.20 -14.85 41.60
N VAL A 557 2.00 -14.26 40.70
CA VAL A 557 1.73 -14.19 39.25
C VAL A 557 1.90 -15.55 38.58
N ALA A 558 2.94 -16.32 38.91
CA ALA A 558 3.11 -17.66 38.35
C ALA A 558 2.01 -18.61 38.83
N ARG A 559 1.63 -18.54 40.11
CA ARG A 559 0.56 -19.36 40.69
C ARG A 559 -0.82 -19.09 40.11
N SER A 560 -1.07 -17.87 39.61
CA SER A 560 -2.34 -17.53 38.94
C SER A 560 -2.39 -17.93 37.47
N ILE A 561 -1.23 -18.23 36.85
CA ILE A 561 -1.10 -18.56 35.43
C ILE A 561 -0.83 -20.06 35.22
N ILE A 562 0.22 -20.61 35.83
CA ILE A 562 0.64 -22.00 35.62
C ILE A 562 -0.37 -22.97 36.24
N ASN A 563 -0.76 -23.99 35.48
CA ASN A 563 -1.72 -25.02 35.90
C ASN A 563 -3.11 -24.49 36.29
N GLN A 564 -3.44 -23.23 35.95
CA GLN A 564 -4.77 -22.65 36.09
C GLN A 564 -5.46 -22.65 34.71
N PRO A 565 -6.36 -23.61 34.43
CA PRO A 565 -6.92 -23.81 33.09
C PRO A 565 -7.54 -22.56 32.48
N LYS A 566 -8.30 -21.80 33.26
CA LYS A 566 -9.06 -20.64 32.76
C LYS A 566 -8.14 -19.47 32.39
N MET A 567 -7.23 -19.09 33.29
CA MET A 567 -6.34 -17.94 33.09
C MET A 567 -5.29 -18.23 32.02
N SER A 568 -4.65 -19.39 32.06
CA SER A 568 -3.64 -19.74 31.05
C SER A 568 -4.26 -19.85 29.66
N THR A 569 -5.47 -20.42 29.53
CA THR A 569 -6.17 -20.49 28.24
C THR A 569 -6.48 -19.10 27.71
N CYS A 570 -7.06 -18.23 28.56
CA CYS A 570 -7.40 -16.86 28.18
C CYS A 570 -6.17 -16.07 27.71
N LEU A 571 -5.05 -16.14 28.44
CA LEU A 571 -3.82 -15.42 28.09
C LEU A 571 -3.17 -15.97 26.83
N THR A 572 -3.16 -17.29 26.61
CA THR A 572 -2.64 -17.90 25.37
C THR A 572 -3.49 -17.49 24.16
N ILE A 573 -4.82 -17.53 24.29
CA ILE A 573 -5.72 -17.08 23.23
C ILE A 573 -5.51 -15.59 22.94
N LEU A 574 -5.46 -14.76 23.98
CA LEU A 574 -5.23 -13.32 23.82
C LEU A 574 -3.89 -13.04 23.11
N PHE A 575 -2.81 -13.71 23.53
CA PHE A 575 -1.49 -13.56 22.91
C PHE A 575 -1.51 -13.90 21.41
N TYR A 576 -2.16 -15.01 21.05
CA TYR A 576 -2.27 -15.44 19.66
C TYR A 576 -3.22 -14.52 18.85
N MET A 577 -4.32 -14.05 19.44
CA MET A 577 -5.21 -13.10 18.77
C MET A 577 -4.52 -11.75 18.53
N CYS A 578 -3.66 -11.31 19.46
CA CYS A 578 -2.82 -10.13 19.25
C CYS A 578 -1.87 -10.31 18.06
N HIS A 579 -1.29 -11.50 17.89
CA HIS A 579 -0.50 -11.84 16.70
C HIS A 579 -1.32 -11.67 15.41
N GLU A 580 -2.50 -12.30 15.33
CA GLU A 580 -3.34 -12.24 14.12
C GLU A 580 -3.84 -10.83 13.79
N ILE A 581 -4.24 -10.07 14.81
CA ILE A 581 -4.63 -8.66 14.63
C ILE A 581 -3.44 -7.85 14.12
N SER A 582 -2.23 -8.13 14.61
CA SER A 582 -1.01 -7.45 14.17
C SER A 582 -0.72 -7.68 12.69
N LEU A 583 -0.92 -8.89 12.17
CA LEU A 583 -0.75 -9.18 10.75
C LEU A 583 -1.89 -8.62 9.91
N ALA A 584 -3.14 -8.81 10.34
CA ALA A 584 -4.34 -8.38 9.64
C ALA A 584 -4.40 -6.85 9.46
N VAL A 585 -3.95 -6.08 10.46
CA VAL A 585 -3.90 -4.60 10.39
C VAL A 585 -2.55 -4.11 9.87
N GLY A 586 -1.45 -4.75 10.26
CA GLY A 586 -0.09 -4.32 9.94
C GLY A 586 0.21 -4.35 8.44
N PHE A 587 -0.07 -5.45 7.73
CA PHE A 587 0.19 -5.50 6.28
C PHE A 587 -0.63 -4.46 5.52
N PRO A 588 -1.97 -4.36 5.69
CA PRO A 588 -2.76 -3.33 5.02
C PRO A 588 -2.37 -1.90 5.44
N GLY A 589 -1.99 -1.71 6.70
CA GLY A 589 -1.55 -0.43 7.28
C GLY A 589 -0.25 0.11 6.67
N ILE A 590 0.69 -0.76 6.30
CA ILE A 590 1.90 -0.36 5.55
C ILE A 590 1.52 0.33 4.23
N PHE A 591 0.42 -0.09 3.59
CA PHE A 591 -0.01 0.49 2.32
C PHE A 591 -0.86 1.77 2.46
N GLY A 592 -1.55 1.99 3.59
CA GLY A 592 -2.47 3.12 3.74
C GLY A 592 -1.81 4.48 3.96
N GLY A 593 -0.56 4.54 4.39
CA GLY A 593 0.10 5.77 4.80
C GLY A 593 0.55 6.74 3.69
N ASN A 594 0.15 6.57 2.43
CA ASN A 594 0.74 7.28 1.28
C ASN A 594 2.28 7.15 1.18
N GLY A 595 2.90 6.04 1.64
CA GLY A 595 4.37 5.96 1.61
C GLY A 595 5.05 4.60 1.82
N GLY A 596 4.37 3.54 2.27
CA GLY A 596 5.06 2.26 2.54
C GLY A 596 5.48 1.49 1.28
N GLY A 597 4.77 1.69 0.16
CA GLY A 597 5.04 0.99 -1.09
C GLY A 597 4.98 -0.55 -0.97
N SER A 598 5.16 -1.26 -2.08
CA SER A 598 5.28 -2.73 -2.07
C SER A 598 6.57 -3.22 -1.41
N ILE A 599 7.58 -2.36 -1.31
CA ILE A 599 8.92 -2.71 -0.85
C ILE A 599 8.99 -2.82 0.67
N LEU A 600 8.38 -1.89 1.42
CA LEU A 600 8.39 -1.95 2.89
C LEU A 600 7.61 -3.17 3.39
N ALA A 601 6.50 -3.50 2.74
CA ALA A 601 5.73 -4.71 3.04
C ALA A 601 6.53 -5.99 2.75
N LEU A 602 7.22 -6.05 1.60
CA LEU A 602 8.12 -7.16 1.27
C LEU A 602 9.27 -7.27 2.28
N THR A 603 9.83 -6.13 2.69
CA THR A 603 10.92 -6.07 3.68
C THR A 603 10.44 -6.54 5.05
N ALA A 604 9.24 -6.12 5.48
CA ALA A 604 8.61 -6.60 6.71
C ALA A 604 8.38 -8.11 6.65
N GLN A 605 7.91 -8.62 5.51
CA GLN A 605 7.71 -10.06 5.28
C GLN A 605 9.03 -10.83 5.37
N LEU A 606 10.08 -10.35 4.70
CA LEU A 606 11.37 -11.03 4.67
C LEU A 606 12.02 -11.06 6.06
N ILE A 607 12.02 -9.92 6.77
CA ILE A 607 12.58 -9.83 8.12
C ILE A 607 11.74 -10.68 9.09
N GLY A 608 10.42 -10.61 9.01
CA GLY A 608 9.55 -11.41 9.87
C GLY A 608 9.67 -12.91 9.63
N ALA A 609 9.73 -13.35 8.37
CA ALA A 609 9.97 -14.75 8.02
C ALA A 609 11.36 -15.23 8.48
N PHE A 610 12.39 -14.38 8.37
CA PHE A 610 13.71 -14.67 8.90
C PHE A 610 13.69 -14.81 10.44
N LEU A 611 12.99 -13.91 11.13
CA LEU A 611 12.80 -13.97 12.59
C LEU A 611 12.05 -15.24 13.00
N MET A 612 10.99 -15.63 12.28
CA MET A 612 10.26 -16.88 12.50
C MET A 612 11.20 -18.09 12.42
N CYS A 613 11.96 -18.22 11.33
CA CYS A 613 12.90 -19.33 11.13
C CYS A 613 14.02 -19.38 12.19
N LEU A 614 14.38 -18.24 12.78
CA LEU A 614 15.41 -18.16 13.82
C LEU A 614 14.83 -18.43 15.21
N LEU A 615 13.69 -17.81 15.55
CA LEU A 615 13.13 -17.80 16.90
C LEU A 615 12.40 -19.09 17.25
N ALA A 616 11.83 -19.81 16.27
CA ALA A 616 11.19 -21.10 16.50
C ALA A 616 12.17 -22.17 17.03
N PRO A 617 13.28 -22.52 16.34
CA PRO A 617 14.25 -23.48 16.89
C PRO A 617 14.98 -22.96 18.13
N TYR A 618 15.06 -21.63 18.29
CA TYR A 618 15.63 -21.01 19.48
C TYR A 618 14.76 -21.23 20.73
N SER A 619 13.44 -21.09 20.61
CA SER A 619 12.50 -21.33 21.72
C SER A 619 12.48 -22.79 22.14
N GLU A 620 12.55 -23.73 21.19
CA GLU A 620 12.72 -25.15 21.48
C GLU A 620 14.04 -25.44 22.21
N GLY A 621 15.15 -24.85 21.74
CA GLY A 621 16.46 -24.99 22.38
C GLY A 621 16.46 -24.47 23.82
N TYR A 622 15.73 -23.39 24.09
CA TYR A 622 15.49 -22.87 25.44
C TYR A 622 14.70 -23.87 26.30
N ILE A 623 13.60 -24.44 25.79
CA ILE A 623 12.79 -25.40 26.55
C ILE A 623 13.55 -26.69 26.85
N ILE A 624 14.35 -27.19 25.91
CA ILE A 624 15.19 -28.37 26.13
C ILE A 624 16.15 -28.13 27.30
N GLU A 625 16.78 -26.95 27.36
CA GLU A 625 17.64 -26.61 28.49
C GLU A 625 16.82 -26.45 29.78
N TYR A 626 15.67 -25.78 29.72
CA TYR A 626 14.78 -25.59 30.86
C TYR A 626 14.36 -26.92 31.49
N LYS A 627 13.93 -27.89 30.67
CA LYS A 627 13.49 -29.22 31.13
C LYS A 627 14.63 -30.08 31.70
N ARG A 628 15.89 -29.73 31.43
CA ARG A 628 17.06 -30.48 31.88
C ARG A 628 17.38 -30.25 33.37
N HIS A 629 16.96 -29.13 33.93
CA HIS A 629 17.30 -28.72 35.29
C HIS A 629 16.12 -28.92 36.24
N ASP A 630 16.40 -29.45 37.42
CA ASP A 630 15.42 -29.53 38.51
C ASP A 630 15.18 -28.13 39.10
N PRO A 631 13.92 -27.70 39.33
CA PRO A 631 13.58 -26.47 40.05
C PRO A 631 14.37 -26.24 41.35
N SER A 632 14.77 -27.32 42.04
CA SER A 632 15.46 -27.29 43.32
C SER A 632 16.95 -26.92 43.20
N ASN A 633 17.58 -27.20 42.04
CA ASN A 633 18.99 -26.94 41.77
C ASN A 633 19.14 -26.02 40.54
N TRP A 634 18.58 -24.82 40.64
CA TRP A 634 18.49 -23.91 39.51
C TRP A 634 19.88 -23.42 39.07
N PRO A 635 20.26 -23.56 37.78
CA PRO A 635 21.61 -23.26 37.31
C PRO A 635 21.98 -21.78 37.38
N THR A 636 21.00 -20.89 37.53
CA THR A 636 21.21 -19.44 37.68
C THR A 636 20.96 -18.94 39.10
N ALA A 637 20.85 -19.81 40.09
CA ALA A 637 20.75 -19.43 41.49
C ALA A 637 22.01 -18.64 41.93
N GLY A 638 21.84 -17.46 42.52
CA GLY A 638 22.95 -16.59 42.95
C GLY A 638 23.61 -15.77 41.83
N MET A 639 23.16 -15.87 40.58
CA MET A 639 23.66 -15.03 39.48
C MET A 639 22.95 -13.67 39.42
N THR A 640 23.63 -12.62 38.94
CA THR A 640 22.98 -11.35 38.62
C THR A 640 22.00 -11.53 37.45
N ARG A 641 20.96 -10.69 37.38
CA ARG A 641 19.90 -10.78 36.35
C ARG A 641 20.44 -10.82 34.92
N TRP A 642 21.49 -10.06 34.63
CA TRP A 642 22.14 -10.05 33.32
C TRP A 642 22.92 -11.34 33.02
N ASN A 643 23.64 -11.89 34.01
CA ASN A 643 24.37 -13.14 33.85
C ASN A 643 23.43 -14.34 33.70
N ALA A 644 22.30 -14.33 34.40
CA ALA A 644 21.24 -15.32 34.23
C ALA A 644 20.65 -15.26 32.81
N LEU A 645 20.28 -14.07 32.31
CA LEU A 645 19.79 -13.91 30.94
C LEU A 645 20.81 -14.40 29.90
N ARG A 646 22.09 -14.03 30.08
CA ARG A 646 23.18 -14.46 29.19
C ARG A 646 23.39 -15.97 29.21
N TYR A 647 23.23 -16.62 30.36
CA TYR A 647 23.30 -18.07 30.47
C TYR A 647 22.20 -18.75 29.64
N TRP A 648 20.94 -18.39 29.88
CA TRP A 648 19.80 -18.97 29.18
C TRP A 648 19.86 -18.74 27.68
N THR A 649 20.20 -17.51 27.26
CA THR A 649 20.31 -17.18 25.84
C THR A 649 21.45 -17.92 25.13
N LYS A 650 22.59 -18.11 25.81
CA LYS A 650 23.73 -18.87 25.30
C LYS A 650 23.41 -20.37 25.18
N MET A 651 22.76 -20.95 26.20
CA MET A 651 22.41 -22.38 26.18
C MET A 651 21.31 -22.67 25.16
N ALA A 652 20.30 -21.81 25.07
CA ALA A 652 19.28 -21.87 24.02
C ALA A 652 19.91 -21.87 22.62
N SER A 653 20.86 -20.96 22.35
CA SER A 653 21.60 -20.92 21.07
C SER A 653 22.41 -22.19 20.82
N LYS A 654 23.08 -22.74 21.84
CA LYS A 654 23.85 -23.99 21.70
C LYS A 654 22.97 -25.18 21.34
N ASN A 655 21.81 -25.31 21.99
CA ASN A 655 20.86 -26.39 21.72
C ASN A 655 20.15 -26.19 20.38
N CYS A 656 19.79 -24.95 20.04
CA CYS A 656 19.26 -24.57 18.72
C CYS A 656 20.22 -25.00 17.60
N ASN A 657 21.50 -24.66 17.67
CA ASN A 657 22.49 -25.04 16.65
C ASN A 657 22.66 -26.55 16.53
N LYS A 658 22.55 -27.29 17.64
CA LYS A 658 22.56 -28.76 17.61
C LYS A 658 21.32 -29.33 16.92
N ASN A 659 20.14 -28.81 17.24
CA ASN A 659 18.88 -29.24 16.60
C ASN A 659 18.89 -28.91 15.11
N LEU A 660 19.37 -27.73 14.73
CA LEU A 660 19.52 -27.32 13.34
C LEU A 660 20.51 -28.24 12.59
N ALA A 661 21.65 -28.56 13.19
CA ALA A 661 22.59 -29.51 12.59
C ALA A 661 22.00 -30.92 12.49
N ALA A 662 21.24 -31.37 13.49
CA ALA A 662 20.57 -32.66 13.49
C ALA A 662 19.52 -32.75 12.36
N LEU A 663 18.78 -31.68 12.07
CA LEU A 663 17.82 -31.64 10.96
C LEU A 663 18.45 -32.02 9.60
N PHE A 664 19.72 -31.68 9.37
CA PHE A 664 20.43 -31.99 8.12
C PHE A 664 21.26 -33.27 8.16
N THR A 665 21.51 -33.84 9.33
CA THR A 665 22.48 -34.95 9.50
C THR A 665 21.88 -36.23 10.08
N LYS A 666 20.68 -36.19 10.65
CA LYS A 666 20.08 -37.32 11.37
C LYS A 666 19.34 -38.26 10.43
N ASP A 667 19.70 -39.54 10.46
CA ASP A 667 18.97 -40.60 9.76
C ASP A 667 17.74 -41.02 10.58
N LEU A 668 16.61 -40.36 10.29
CA LEU A 668 15.31 -40.60 10.94
C LEU A 668 14.87 -42.07 10.88
N ARG A 669 15.23 -42.81 9.83
CA ARG A 669 14.85 -44.22 9.68
C ARG A 669 15.55 -45.08 10.74
N ARG A 670 16.84 -44.84 10.95
CA ARG A 670 17.63 -45.56 11.96
C ARG A 670 17.11 -45.28 13.38
N ASP A 671 16.79 -44.03 13.68
CA ASP A 671 16.26 -43.64 14.99
C ASP A 671 14.86 -44.18 15.26
N LEU A 672 13.96 -44.14 14.27
CA LEU A 672 12.62 -44.73 14.40
C LEU A 672 12.69 -46.23 14.63
N LEU A 673 13.58 -46.94 13.90
CA LEU A 673 13.81 -48.37 14.11
C LEU A 673 14.37 -48.66 15.49
N LEU A 674 15.30 -47.84 15.99
CA LEU A 674 15.86 -47.96 17.34
C LEU A 674 14.81 -47.67 18.44
N CYS A 675 13.92 -46.70 18.25
CA CYS A 675 12.82 -46.44 19.18
C CYS A 675 11.78 -47.56 19.19
N ILE A 676 11.49 -48.16 18.02
CA ILE A 676 10.61 -49.33 17.89
C ILE A 676 11.27 -50.54 18.56
N GLU A 677 12.56 -50.78 18.35
CA GLU A 677 13.31 -51.86 19.01
C GLU A 677 13.40 -51.67 20.54
N ARG A 678 13.42 -50.43 21.03
CA ARG A 678 13.46 -50.13 22.47
C ARG A 678 12.09 -50.05 23.14
N ASN A 679 10.98 -50.25 22.41
CA ASN A 679 9.61 -50.10 22.93
C ASN A 679 9.36 -48.74 23.62
N GLU A 680 10.04 -47.68 23.18
CA GLU A 680 9.91 -46.32 23.76
C GLU A 680 8.75 -45.51 23.13
N LEU A 681 7.89 -46.15 22.32
CA LEU A 681 6.78 -45.53 21.58
C LEU A 681 5.39 -45.72 22.24
N ILE A 682 5.33 -46.01 23.55
CA ILE A 682 4.07 -46.05 24.32
C ILE A 682 4.00 -44.87 25.30
#